data_AF-A0A8H3WBS8-F1
#
_entry.id   AF-A0A8H3WBS8-F1
#
_cell.length_a   1.000
_cell.length_b   1.000
_cell.length_c   1.000
_cell.angle_alpha   90.00
_cell.angle_beta   90.00
_cell.angle_gamma   90.00
#
_symmetry.space_group_name_H-M   'P 1'
#
loop_
_entity.id
_entity.type
_entity.pdbx_description
1 polymer ?
#
loop_
_entity_poly.entity_id
_entity_poly.type
_entity_poly.pdbx_seq_one_letter_code
_entity_poly.pdbx_strand_id
1 'polypeptide(L)'
;MDPRWDAQFPPTVSKACNRCHARKVKCDLRVPQCSACEKHNEQCNITERVTYSYAAVKSLQDKIRDLQATINSLTQDAETQPAEAPDVSRFGDVRKEAEEIGVLAIGRPNGYADRIYMGSATGPTFARIFFKQINLAAPTPNTQLSSASLDQDLFRNNAALPPQPIARFLFAAYIRRVHLWWPFISLPFLRSTIGHLYEDPARCSLYQRFLVLTVLALASSHSAGSPEYRRMLDVNSPADYFQTGLRFLLNFHDHSRDLQGLHSILLLSLWMMDSNVRSHGDDLWHLSRYAMSVAIEMGLHRRSSSAGSFSAEDTEIRNRTWWCIYSLERQVAVITGRVLSVREHAIDAPKPMLSSLDNLSSSEAQAAPVVHRLNVQLFNHLVRLRRIGGRVLESVYIARGPDGRASKTTFQQICHEIEKVQQELQSWKRDIEGLDVKGTREYSEMKVEYGLLLLLMYRPSPTFMIPSREMVEICSRAVSGTVRQWLKLEAQHGISAICRCFRDVHGVLMVGLAGLYCDWHTKTMARDADTHVLHAHGNDVAACIDLIERGIDWMKEDYLLKYRDLLQAARLKVYGPLAWDPMSPQTRFTDLRPPAGTADSIGIFEPDDIQSQLFFQGEGLETYVNQVTGYFDSSQVNLDEGLTAWYDAKQGFTELIEPFWQSPRTIEDTMSESQPKSQAANSHTSVLNPKNAAILVGIRDDVTNDFRLVPRDQAVVSVFDSNFLIGDGIWEGIRAVRGRIQFAKEHINRLFQSAKAMYMDLGLTKADLLSLLHRTIDANDMGDEPHVHIRLVVSRGLKSTPYQNPHVNIGLPLIVIIPEIKAVDPAAKERGLRLGTTWVRRGPPDVKDEQWNHISKATDVQACVSANVMGVDEALMLDMRGFVKTCNSVNFFIVRGDEVWAPTKDNQMQGITRQKTIDVCRAAGITVRELDFALTEVYGADEAFCTGTFPSQIHVTEVDGRKIGDGSKGPVTAAIQKLYAAEVTRDVSRPREAILADLEAPRDLSVLKRLKL
;
A
#
# COMPACT_ATOMS: atom_id res chain seq x y z
N MET A 1 48.06 -24.33 13.40
CA MET A 1 48.46 -25.08 12.19
C MET A 1 47.65 -26.38 12.18
N ASP A 2 47.07 -26.76 11.04
CA ASP A 2 46.26 -27.97 10.91
C ASP A 2 47.14 -29.21 11.11
N PRO A 3 46.84 -30.11 12.08
CA PRO A 3 47.67 -31.29 12.37
C PRO A 3 47.79 -32.28 11.20
N ARG A 4 46.96 -32.15 10.16
CA ARG A 4 47.06 -32.96 8.93
C ARG A 4 48.22 -32.52 8.02
N TRP A 5 48.70 -31.28 8.15
CA TRP A 5 49.78 -30.72 7.34
C TRP A 5 51.18 -31.14 7.84
N ASP A 6 51.37 -31.16 9.16
CA ASP A 6 52.63 -31.57 9.80
C ASP A 6 52.98 -33.05 9.54
N ALA A 7 51.98 -33.88 9.24
CA ALA A 7 52.18 -35.29 8.89
C ALA A 7 52.73 -35.51 7.47
N GLN A 8 52.49 -34.57 6.55
CA GLN A 8 52.85 -34.73 5.13
C GLN A 8 54.19 -34.08 4.80
N PHE A 9 54.59 -33.02 5.52
CA PHE A 9 55.89 -32.35 5.38
C PHE A 9 56.44 -31.93 6.76
N PRO A 10 57.14 -32.82 7.48
CA PRO A 10 57.56 -32.52 8.85
C PRO A 10 58.57 -31.34 8.86
N PRO A 11 58.34 -30.32 9.69
CA PRO A 11 59.26 -29.18 9.80
C PRO A 11 60.60 -29.63 10.38
N THR A 12 61.70 -29.29 9.70
CA THR A 12 63.05 -29.53 10.22
C THR A 12 63.60 -28.30 10.92
N VAL A 13 63.93 -28.42 12.20
CA VAL A 13 64.63 -27.40 13.00
C VAL A 13 66.04 -27.91 13.28
N SER A 14 67.05 -27.27 12.70
CA SER A 14 68.46 -27.71 12.82
C SER A 14 69.29 -26.89 13.79
N LYS A 15 68.73 -25.82 14.38
CA LYS A 15 69.42 -24.90 15.29
C LYS A 15 68.65 -24.70 16.59
N ALA A 16 69.37 -24.66 17.71
CA ALA A 16 68.79 -24.33 19.02
C ALA A 16 68.18 -22.91 19.03
N CYS A 17 67.16 -22.70 19.87
CA CYS A 17 66.60 -21.37 20.10
C CYS A 17 67.64 -20.42 20.72
N ASN A 18 67.44 -19.10 20.55
CA ASN A 18 68.40 -18.08 20.98
C ASN A 18 68.71 -18.17 22.48
N ARG A 19 67.71 -18.45 23.32
CA ARG A 19 67.86 -18.56 24.78
C ARG A 19 68.74 -19.74 25.19
N CYS A 20 68.44 -20.94 24.68
CA CYS A 20 69.24 -22.13 24.99
C CYS A 20 70.68 -21.98 24.48
N HIS A 21 70.85 -21.36 23.30
CA HIS A 21 72.16 -21.04 22.76
C HIS A 21 72.93 -20.04 23.66
N ALA A 22 72.30 -18.93 24.06
CA ALA A 22 72.93 -17.91 24.90
C ALA A 22 73.30 -18.43 26.30
N ARG A 23 72.45 -19.27 26.91
CA ARG A 23 72.69 -19.86 28.24
C ARG A 23 73.55 -21.14 28.21
N LYS A 24 73.99 -21.59 27.03
CA LYS A 24 74.77 -22.83 26.82
C LYS A 24 74.10 -24.08 27.44
N VAL A 25 72.78 -24.17 27.32
CA VAL A 25 71.97 -25.32 27.78
C VAL A 25 71.39 -26.09 26.59
N LYS A 26 71.17 -27.41 26.75
CA LYS A 26 70.66 -28.26 25.66
C LYS A 26 69.23 -27.85 25.27
N CYS A 27 69.00 -27.67 23.97
CA CYS A 27 67.68 -27.44 23.39
C CYS A 27 67.19 -28.74 22.74
N ASP A 28 65.94 -29.11 23.00
CA ASP A 28 65.27 -30.30 22.46
C ASP A 28 64.55 -30.06 21.12
N LEU A 29 64.64 -28.83 20.58
CA LEU A 29 64.16 -28.44 19.25
C LEU A 29 62.65 -28.62 19.01
N ARG A 30 61.87 -28.81 20.07
CA ARG A 30 60.41 -28.95 20.00
C ARG A 30 59.75 -27.61 19.64
N VAL A 31 58.76 -27.67 18.75
CA VAL A 31 57.90 -26.56 18.31
C VAL A 31 56.51 -26.76 18.94
N PRO A 32 55.80 -25.73 19.43
CA PRO A 32 56.10 -24.29 19.33
C PRO A 32 57.11 -23.76 20.37
N GLN A 33 57.39 -24.50 21.44
CA GLN A 33 58.33 -24.09 22.50
C GLN A 33 59.18 -25.28 22.95
N CYS A 34 60.47 -25.04 23.20
CA CYS A 34 61.39 -26.06 23.68
C CYS A 34 61.17 -26.32 25.18
N SER A 35 61.33 -27.57 25.64
CA SER A 35 61.01 -27.95 27.03
C SER A 35 61.80 -27.15 28.07
N ALA A 36 63.02 -26.73 27.71
CA ALA A 36 63.88 -25.93 28.58
C ALA A 36 63.38 -24.48 28.77
N CYS A 37 62.74 -23.90 27.74
CA CYS A 37 62.12 -22.57 27.82
C CYS A 37 60.74 -22.65 28.49
N GLU A 38 59.97 -23.70 28.20
CA GLU A 38 58.67 -23.95 28.83
C GLU A 38 58.80 -24.09 30.36
N LYS A 39 59.78 -24.89 30.83
CA LYS A 39 60.03 -25.07 32.26
C LYS A 39 60.39 -23.79 33.02
N HIS A 40 60.94 -22.77 32.33
CA HIS A 40 61.34 -21.51 32.94
C HIS A 40 60.37 -20.36 32.62
N ASN A 41 59.25 -20.65 31.96
CA ASN A 41 58.24 -19.69 31.54
C ASN A 41 58.82 -18.47 30.80
N GLU A 42 59.82 -18.71 29.94
CA GLU A 42 60.50 -17.68 29.13
C GLU A 42 60.17 -17.87 27.64
N GLN A 43 60.09 -16.77 26.88
CA GLN A 43 59.74 -16.76 25.46
C GLN A 43 60.78 -17.51 24.61
N CYS A 44 60.32 -18.41 23.73
CA CYS A 44 61.16 -19.23 22.87
C CYS A 44 60.93 -18.89 21.39
N ASN A 45 61.99 -18.63 20.64
CA ASN A 45 61.90 -18.28 19.21
C ASN A 45 62.18 -19.46 18.27
N ILE A 46 61.89 -20.68 18.70
CA ILE A 46 62.21 -21.89 17.91
C ILE A 46 61.38 -21.99 16.62
N THR A 47 60.18 -21.41 16.59
CA THR A 47 59.29 -21.34 15.42
C THR A 47 59.90 -20.57 14.25
N GLU A 48 60.75 -19.56 14.51
CA GLU A 48 61.45 -18.79 13.47
C GLU A 48 62.59 -19.58 12.80
N ARG A 49 62.94 -20.75 13.33
CA ARG A 49 64.06 -21.59 12.84
C ARG A 49 63.60 -22.86 12.14
N VAL A 50 62.32 -22.91 11.77
CA VAL A 50 61.74 -23.99 10.97
C VAL A 50 62.16 -23.83 9.52
N THR A 51 62.70 -24.91 8.93
CA THR A 51 63.05 -24.98 7.51
C THR A 51 62.32 -26.16 6.85
N TYR A 52 61.91 -25.97 5.59
CA TYR A 52 61.31 -27.01 4.75
C TYR A 52 62.28 -27.39 3.63
N SER A 53 62.25 -28.66 3.21
CA SER A 53 63.12 -29.14 2.14
C SER A 53 62.74 -28.51 0.79
N TYR A 54 63.75 -28.30 -0.07
CA TYR A 54 63.53 -27.79 -1.43
C TYR A 54 62.54 -28.65 -2.23
N ALA A 55 62.54 -29.98 -2.00
CA ALA A 55 61.60 -30.91 -2.64
C ALA A 55 60.13 -30.65 -2.23
N ALA A 56 59.87 -30.31 -0.97
CA ALA A 56 58.54 -29.96 -0.49
C ALA A 56 58.05 -28.64 -1.11
N VAL A 57 58.93 -27.64 -1.16
CA VAL A 57 58.62 -26.34 -1.80
C VAL A 57 58.36 -26.50 -3.30
N LYS A 58 59.17 -27.32 -3.99
CA LYS A 58 59.02 -27.57 -5.43
C LYS A 58 57.73 -28.32 -5.75
N SER A 59 57.36 -29.33 -4.95
CA SER A 59 56.08 -30.04 -5.07
C SER A 59 54.88 -29.09 -4.95
N LEU A 60 54.93 -28.14 -4.02
CA LEU A 60 53.88 -27.12 -3.88
C LEU A 60 53.85 -26.15 -5.08
N GLN A 61 55.01 -25.73 -5.59
CA GLN A 61 55.09 -24.87 -6.77
C GLN A 61 54.55 -25.55 -8.04
N ASP A 62 54.83 -26.85 -8.22
CA ASP A 62 54.31 -27.61 -9.35
C ASP A 62 52.79 -27.81 -9.23
N LYS A 63 52.27 -28.06 -8.02
CA LYS A 63 50.83 -28.18 -7.76
C LYS A 63 50.07 -26.86 -7.97
N ILE A 64 50.69 -25.74 -7.61
CA ILE A 64 50.16 -24.40 -7.91
C ILE A 64 50.12 -24.16 -9.41
N ARG A 65 51.15 -24.59 -10.15
CA ARG A 65 51.22 -24.46 -11.61
C ARG A 65 50.13 -25.29 -12.31
N ASP A 66 49.89 -26.51 -11.84
CA ASP A 66 48.81 -27.37 -12.37
C ASP A 66 47.42 -26.80 -12.07
N LEU A 67 47.21 -26.27 -10.87
CA LEU A 67 45.96 -25.59 -10.53
C LEU A 67 45.75 -24.33 -11.37
N GLN A 68 46.80 -23.55 -11.61
CA GLN A 68 46.74 -22.38 -12.49
C GLN A 68 46.46 -22.77 -13.95
N ALA A 69 47.05 -23.86 -14.45
CA ALA A 69 46.76 -24.38 -15.78
C ALA A 69 45.30 -24.86 -15.90
N THR A 70 44.77 -25.50 -14.85
CA THR A 70 43.37 -25.95 -14.77
C THR A 70 42.40 -24.76 -14.74
N ILE A 71 42.72 -23.71 -13.98
CA ILE A 71 41.95 -22.47 -13.97
C ILE A 71 41.95 -21.83 -15.36
N ASN A 72 43.10 -21.75 -16.02
CA ASN A 72 43.21 -21.17 -17.36
C ASN A 72 42.43 -21.97 -18.42
N SER A 73 42.42 -23.30 -18.37
CA SER A 73 41.62 -24.11 -19.32
C SER A 73 40.12 -23.93 -19.07
N LEU A 74 39.68 -23.89 -17.81
CA LEU A 74 38.29 -23.58 -17.45
C LEU A 74 37.87 -22.16 -17.83
N THR A 75 38.83 -21.24 -17.93
CA THR A 75 38.61 -19.84 -18.35
C THR A 75 38.50 -19.74 -19.88
N GLN A 76 39.30 -20.50 -20.63
CA GLN A 76 39.21 -20.57 -22.10
C GLN A 76 37.94 -21.28 -22.61
N ASP A 77 37.45 -22.30 -21.90
CA ASP A 77 36.16 -22.93 -22.20
C ASP A 77 34.98 -21.98 -21.93
N ALA A 78 35.15 -20.96 -21.08
CA ALA A 78 34.17 -19.90 -20.86
C ALA A 78 34.24 -18.76 -21.91
N GLU A 79 35.34 -18.61 -22.65
CA GLU A 79 35.55 -17.53 -23.63
C GLU A 79 35.07 -17.87 -25.05
N THR A 80 34.72 -19.13 -25.35
CA THR A 80 34.25 -19.58 -26.68
C THR A 80 32.74 -19.72 -26.83
N GLN A 81 31.97 -19.47 -25.76
CA GLN A 81 30.57 -19.08 -25.84
C GLN A 81 30.47 -17.62 -25.40
N PRO A 82 30.04 -16.67 -26.25
CA PRO A 82 29.93 -15.28 -25.84
C PRO A 82 28.76 -15.14 -24.86
N ALA A 83 29.04 -15.35 -23.58
CA ALA A 83 28.31 -14.72 -22.50
C ALA A 83 28.79 -13.27 -22.46
N GLU A 84 27.90 -12.35 -22.83
CA GLU A 84 28.10 -10.91 -22.70
C GLU A 84 28.74 -10.60 -21.33
N ALA A 85 29.82 -9.83 -21.33
CA ALA A 85 30.29 -9.17 -20.11
C ALA A 85 29.09 -8.47 -19.46
N PRO A 86 28.90 -8.55 -18.12
CA PRO A 86 27.83 -7.82 -17.47
C PRO A 86 28.06 -6.34 -17.75
N ASP A 87 27.21 -5.84 -18.62
CA ASP A 87 27.13 -4.47 -19.03
C ASP A 87 26.96 -3.59 -17.79
N VAL A 88 27.97 -2.76 -17.53
CA VAL A 88 28.03 -1.75 -16.47
C VAL A 88 27.02 -0.61 -16.76
N SER A 89 26.08 -0.81 -17.69
CA SER A 89 24.93 0.05 -17.93
C SER A 89 23.57 -0.61 -17.57
N ARG A 90 23.55 -1.82 -17.00
CA ARG A 90 22.33 -2.54 -16.53
C ARG A 90 22.07 -2.41 -15.01
N PHE A 91 22.16 -1.21 -14.44
CA PHE A 91 21.97 -0.96 -13.00
C PHE A 91 20.55 -0.42 -12.69
N GLY A 92 19.82 -1.09 -11.80
CA GLY A 92 18.50 -0.66 -11.30
C GLY A 92 18.56 0.40 -10.18
N ASP A 93 17.42 1.04 -9.92
CA ASP A 93 17.25 2.17 -8.99
C ASP A 93 17.04 1.70 -7.53
N VAL A 94 18.00 1.99 -6.63
CA VAL A 94 18.01 1.71 -5.17
C VAL A 94 16.70 2.08 -4.45
N ARG A 95 15.93 3.04 -5.00
CA ARG A 95 14.61 3.42 -4.49
C ARG A 95 13.62 2.25 -4.55
N LYS A 96 13.66 1.47 -5.63
CA LYS A 96 12.73 0.37 -5.90
C LYS A 96 12.90 -0.79 -4.92
N GLU A 97 14.14 -1.18 -4.59
CA GLU A 97 14.39 -2.28 -3.65
C GLU A 97 14.05 -1.89 -2.20
N ALA A 98 14.28 -0.62 -1.82
CA ALA A 98 13.86 -0.12 -0.52
C ALA A 98 12.32 -0.13 -0.37
N GLU A 99 11.59 0.20 -1.44
CA GLU A 99 10.12 0.13 -1.49
C GLU A 99 9.60 -1.30 -1.43
N GLU A 100 10.30 -2.27 -2.05
CA GLU A 100 9.93 -3.68 -2.00
C GLU A 100 9.92 -4.27 -0.58
N ILE A 101 10.73 -3.75 0.34
CA ILE A 101 10.71 -4.12 1.77
C ILE A 101 9.38 -3.73 2.41
N GLY A 102 8.84 -2.56 2.05
CA GLY A 102 7.51 -2.14 2.48
C GLY A 102 6.40 -3.03 1.91
N VAL A 103 6.55 -3.46 0.65
CA VAL A 103 5.59 -4.36 -0.03
C VAL A 103 5.53 -5.73 0.65
N LEU A 104 6.66 -6.23 1.18
CA LEU A 104 6.70 -7.50 1.91
C LEU A 104 5.77 -7.49 3.13
N ALA A 105 5.61 -6.36 3.82
CA ALA A 105 4.70 -6.24 4.97
C ALA A 105 3.21 -6.44 4.59
N ILE A 106 2.87 -6.28 3.30
CA ILE A 106 1.49 -6.36 2.78
C ILE A 106 1.29 -7.64 1.93
N GLY A 107 2.37 -8.31 1.49
CA GLY A 107 2.29 -9.63 0.83
C GLY A 107 1.92 -9.62 -0.65
N ARG A 108 2.19 -8.52 -1.38
CA ARG A 108 1.88 -8.38 -2.82
C ARG A 108 3.07 -8.74 -3.75
N PRO A 109 2.80 -9.21 -4.99
CA PRO A 109 3.83 -9.44 -6.01
C PRO A 109 4.33 -8.15 -6.68
N ASN A 110 5.54 -8.23 -7.26
CA ASN A 110 6.25 -7.15 -7.94
C ASN A 110 5.44 -6.60 -9.13
N GLY A 111 5.01 -5.34 -9.04
CA GLY A 111 4.28 -4.63 -10.10
C GLY A 111 3.25 -3.61 -9.62
N TYR A 112 2.93 -3.57 -8.32
CA TYR A 112 1.91 -2.68 -7.74
C TYR A 112 2.40 -1.73 -6.63
N ALA A 113 3.72 -1.68 -6.37
CA ALA A 113 4.30 -0.83 -5.32
C ALA A 113 3.89 0.66 -5.48
N ASP A 114 3.80 1.14 -6.71
CA ASP A 114 3.56 2.56 -7.04
C ASP A 114 2.12 3.05 -6.79
N ARG A 115 1.18 2.17 -6.41
CA ARG A 115 -0.27 2.49 -6.32
C ARG A 115 -0.86 2.47 -4.91
N ILE A 116 -0.10 2.10 -3.88
CA ILE A 116 -0.62 1.92 -2.52
C ILE A 116 0.24 2.67 -1.51
N TYR A 117 -0.40 3.46 -0.66
CA TYR A 117 0.30 4.15 0.43
C TYR A 117 0.91 3.13 1.41
N MET A 118 2.24 3.15 1.49
CA MET A 118 3.04 2.46 2.49
C MET A 118 3.58 3.48 3.49
N GLY A 119 3.32 3.26 4.78
CA GLY A 119 3.85 4.16 5.79
C GLY A 119 5.32 3.90 6.08
N SER A 120 6.04 4.93 6.51
CA SER A 120 7.46 4.88 6.85
C SER A 120 7.84 3.81 7.89
N ALA A 121 6.90 3.42 8.77
CA ALA A 121 7.09 2.36 9.76
C ALA A 121 7.26 0.96 9.14
N THR A 122 6.87 0.74 7.88
CA THR A 122 7.08 -0.53 7.16
C THR A 122 8.55 -0.79 6.84
N GLY A 123 9.44 0.17 7.05
CA GLY A 123 10.87 0.02 6.74
C GLY A 123 11.43 0.62 5.44
N PRO A 124 10.67 1.08 4.43
CA PRO A 124 11.26 1.59 3.19
C PRO A 124 12.06 2.87 3.42
N THR A 125 11.63 3.71 4.38
CA THR A 125 12.41 4.89 4.80
C THR A 125 13.74 4.49 5.42
N PHE A 126 13.73 3.52 6.34
CA PHE A 126 14.95 3.00 6.96
C PHE A 126 15.90 2.38 5.92
N ALA A 127 15.38 1.47 5.09
CA ALA A 127 16.15 0.79 4.07
C ALA A 127 16.77 1.77 3.06
N ARG A 128 16.02 2.79 2.62
CA ARG A 128 16.54 3.82 1.71
C ARG A 128 17.66 4.64 2.34
N ILE A 129 17.50 5.07 3.60
CA ILE A 129 18.56 5.79 4.34
C ILE A 129 19.82 4.92 4.39
N PHE A 130 19.66 3.66 4.80
CA PHE A 130 20.78 2.75 4.98
C PHE A 130 21.46 2.34 3.67
N PHE A 131 20.70 1.95 2.64
CA PHE A 131 21.23 1.52 1.34
C PHE A 131 21.98 2.64 0.63
N LYS A 132 21.51 3.89 0.75
CA LYS A 132 22.23 5.06 0.24
C LYS A 132 23.56 5.27 0.97
N GLN A 133 23.58 5.12 2.30
CA GLN A 133 24.78 5.27 3.13
C GLN A 133 25.88 4.24 2.82
N ILE A 134 25.50 3.00 2.45
CA ILE A 134 26.46 1.94 2.11
C ILE A 134 26.75 1.81 0.60
N ASN A 135 26.16 2.68 -0.22
CA ASN A 135 26.25 2.65 -1.69
C ASN A 135 25.98 1.23 -2.26
N LEU A 136 24.85 0.66 -1.87
CA LEU A 136 24.39 -0.66 -2.31
C LEU A 136 23.85 -0.56 -3.75
N ALA A 137 24.42 -1.32 -4.68
CA ALA A 137 23.87 -1.53 -6.02
C ALA A 137 23.20 -2.92 -6.07
N ALA A 138 22.00 -3.01 -6.63
CA ALA A 138 21.16 -4.20 -6.51
C ALA A 138 21.58 -5.34 -7.48
N PRO A 139 21.46 -6.62 -7.06
CA PRO A 139 21.50 -7.77 -7.95
C PRO A 139 20.18 -7.92 -8.72
N THR A 140 20.26 -8.26 -10.02
CA THR A 140 19.09 -8.56 -10.86
C THR A 140 18.42 -9.88 -10.43
N PRO A 141 17.11 -9.90 -10.10
CA PRO A 141 16.38 -11.15 -9.93
C PRO A 141 16.06 -11.77 -11.29
N ASN A 142 16.60 -12.96 -11.52
CA ASN A 142 16.26 -13.78 -12.68
C ASN A 142 15.10 -14.71 -12.28
N THR A 143 13.87 -14.21 -12.32
CA THR A 143 12.69 -15.08 -12.18
C THR A 143 11.50 -14.47 -12.90
N GLN A 144 11.22 -14.99 -14.10
CA GLN A 144 9.91 -14.87 -14.72
C GLN A 144 8.91 -15.61 -13.82
N LEU A 145 8.07 -14.88 -13.07
CA LEU A 145 6.97 -15.49 -12.34
C LEU A 145 5.70 -15.41 -13.17
N SER A 146 5.12 -16.59 -13.43
CA SER A 146 3.76 -16.72 -13.93
C SER A 146 2.79 -16.05 -12.96
N SER A 147 1.88 -15.25 -13.50
CA SER A 147 0.68 -14.83 -12.80
C SER A 147 -0.17 -16.05 -12.51
N ALA A 148 -0.02 -16.63 -11.33
CA ALA A 148 -1.05 -17.49 -10.78
C ALA A 148 -2.29 -16.59 -10.59
N SER A 149 -3.24 -16.78 -11.50
CA SER A 149 -4.62 -16.30 -11.37
C SER A 149 -5.15 -16.70 -10.00
N LEU A 150 -6.09 -15.90 -9.47
CA LEU A 150 -6.98 -16.33 -8.38
C LEU A 150 -7.30 -17.81 -8.57
N ASP A 151 -6.93 -18.66 -7.61
CA ASP A 151 -7.39 -20.04 -7.60
C ASP A 151 -8.92 -19.99 -7.62
N GLN A 152 -9.48 -20.35 -8.77
CA GLN A 152 -10.89 -20.69 -8.97
C GLN A 152 -11.27 -21.96 -8.19
N ASP A 153 -10.35 -22.51 -7.41
CA ASP A 153 -10.51 -23.72 -6.59
C ASP A 153 -11.14 -23.47 -5.22
N LEU A 154 -11.54 -22.23 -4.88
CA LEU A 154 -12.23 -21.85 -3.64
C LEU A 154 -13.54 -22.62 -3.35
N PHE A 155 -14.02 -23.45 -4.28
CA PHE A 155 -15.27 -24.20 -4.16
C PHE A 155 -15.15 -25.72 -4.36
N ARG A 156 -13.93 -26.29 -4.51
CA ARG A 156 -13.80 -27.71 -4.84
C ARG A 156 -13.90 -28.68 -3.66
N ASN A 157 -13.44 -28.31 -2.46
CA ASN A 157 -13.38 -29.24 -1.32
C ASN A 157 -14.30 -28.81 -0.15
N ASN A 158 -14.97 -29.80 0.46
CA ASN A 158 -15.69 -29.65 1.72
C ASN A 158 -14.95 -30.46 2.78
N ALA A 159 -14.46 -29.79 3.83
CA ALA A 159 -13.93 -30.49 4.98
C ALA A 159 -15.07 -31.17 5.76
N ALA A 160 -14.95 -32.46 5.99
CA ALA A 160 -15.77 -33.13 7.00
C ALA A 160 -15.28 -32.74 8.40
N LEU A 161 -16.14 -32.84 9.41
CA LEU A 161 -15.69 -32.70 10.79
C LEU A 161 -14.65 -33.77 11.13
N PRO A 162 -13.53 -33.41 11.78
CA PRO A 162 -12.51 -34.39 12.12
C PRO A 162 -13.03 -35.42 13.14
N PRO A 163 -12.40 -36.60 13.25
CA PRO A 163 -12.64 -37.49 14.38
C PRO A 163 -12.47 -36.77 15.73
N GLN A 164 -13.30 -37.11 16.72
CA GLN A 164 -13.28 -36.44 18.04
C GLN A 164 -11.89 -36.33 18.70
N PRO A 165 -10.98 -37.33 18.61
CA PRO A 165 -9.63 -37.18 19.15
C PRO A 165 -8.85 -36.02 18.53
N ILE A 166 -8.95 -35.86 17.20
CA ILE A 166 -8.31 -34.76 16.45
C ILE A 166 -8.96 -33.42 16.84
N ALA A 167 -10.29 -33.39 16.92
CA ALA A 167 -11.02 -32.19 17.34
C ALA A 167 -10.65 -31.72 18.76
N ARG A 168 -10.48 -32.65 19.71
CA ARG A 168 -10.04 -32.36 21.08
C ARG A 168 -8.60 -31.84 21.12
N PHE A 169 -7.70 -32.44 20.33
CA PHE A 169 -6.34 -31.97 20.19
C PHE A 169 -6.30 -30.54 19.62
N LEU A 170 -7.04 -30.28 18.54
CA LEU A 170 -7.13 -28.96 17.91
C LEU A 170 -7.77 -27.93 18.85
N PHE A 171 -8.78 -28.30 19.63
CA PHE A 171 -9.36 -27.41 20.64
C PHE A 171 -8.34 -27.03 21.72
N ALA A 172 -7.56 -27.99 22.23
CA ALA A 172 -6.48 -27.71 23.18
C ALA A 172 -5.37 -26.84 22.55
N ALA A 173 -5.06 -27.07 21.27
CA ALA A 173 -4.12 -26.24 20.52
C ALA A 173 -4.64 -24.80 20.33
N TYR A 174 -5.93 -24.61 20.03
CA TYR A 174 -6.58 -23.31 19.98
C TYR A 174 -6.45 -22.56 21.31
N ILE A 175 -6.78 -23.21 22.43
CA ILE A 175 -6.67 -22.61 23.77
C ILE A 175 -5.24 -22.11 24.01
N ARG A 176 -4.26 -22.99 23.78
CA ARG A 176 -2.85 -22.69 24.05
C ARG A 176 -2.25 -21.64 23.11
N ARG A 177 -2.67 -21.57 21.85
CA ARG A 177 -1.96 -20.80 20.80
C ARG A 177 -2.70 -19.62 20.23
N VAL A 178 -4.03 -19.63 20.27
CA VAL A 178 -4.86 -18.58 19.68
C VAL A 178 -5.62 -17.84 20.78
N HIS A 179 -6.39 -18.57 21.60
CA HIS A 179 -7.22 -17.98 22.66
C HIS A 179 -6.41 -17.16 23.67
N LEU A 180 -5.21 -17.63 24.03
CA LEU A 180 -4.30 -16.90 24.92
C LEU A 180 -4.06 -15.44 24.47
N TRP A 181 -3.91 -15.23 23.16
CA TRP A 181 -3.63 -13.92 22.57
C TRP A 181 -4.89 -13.20 22.09
N TRP A 182 -5.99 -13.92 21.91
CA TRP A 182 -7.26 -13.41 21.37
C TRP A 182 -8.46 -13.97 22.15
N PRO A 183 -8.63 -13.62 23.44
CA PRO A 183 -9.62 -14.25 24.33
C PRO A 183 -11.03 -13.67 24.18
N PHE A 184 -11.56 -13.50 22.95
CA PHE A 184 -12.88 -12.92 22.72
C PHE A 184 -14.03 -13.94 22.71
N ILE A 185 -13.73 -15.24 22.73
CA ILE A 185 -14.72 -16.33 22.74
C ILE A 185 -14.72 -17.03 24.11
N SER A 186 -15.89 -17.24 24.70
CA SER A 186 -16.03 -18.04 25.94
C SER A 186 -15.65 -19.51 25.68
N LEU A 187 -14.70 -20.06 26.45
CA LEU A 187 -14.28 -21.46 26.32
C LEU A 187 -15.40 -22.46 26.69
N PRO A 188 -16.20 -22.24 27.75
CA PRO A 188 -17.42 -23.03 27.99
C PRO A 188 -18.39 -23.04 26.81
N PHE A 189 -18.65 -21.87 26.22
CA PHE A 189 -19.54 -21.74 25.05
C PHE A 189 -18.98 -22.49 23.83
N LEU A 190 -17.69 -22.33 23.53
CA LEU A 190 -17.05 -23.00 22.40
C LEU A 190 -17.05 -24.52 22.58
N ARG A 191 -16.75 -25.02 23.78
CA ARG A 191 -16.78 -26.46 24.10
C ARG A 191 -18.17 -27.06 23.91
N SER A 192 -19.22 -26.40 24.42
CA SER A 192 -20.61 -26.83 24.22
C SER A 192 -21.00 -26.80 22.74
N THR A 193 -20.57 -25.77 22.02
CA THR A 193 -20.84 -25.65 20.58
C THR A 193 -20.18 -26.76 19.76
N ILE A 194 -18.93 -27.12 20.08
CA ILE A 194 -18.25 -28.26 19.47
C ILE A 194 -19.04 -29.54 19.77
N GLY A 195 -19.44 -29.77 21.02
CA GLY A 195 -20.24 -30.95 21.41
C GLY A 195 -21.54 -31.07 20.61
N HIS A 196 -22.36 -30.01 20.58
CA HIS A 196 -23.60 -29.98 19.82
C HIS A 196 -23.39 -30.20 18.32
N LEU A 197 -22.28 -29.71 17.75
CA LEU A 197 -21.98 -29.90 16.34
C LEU A 197 -21.67 -31.37 15.99
N TYR A 198 -21.15 -32.17 16.93
CA TYR A 198 -20.96 -33.61 16.74
C TYR A 198 -22.22 -34.44 17.03
N GLU A 199 -23.11 -33.94 17.90
CA GLU A 199 -24.35 -34.65 18.27
C GLU A 199 -25.47 -34.43 17.24
N ASP A 200 -25.77 -33.16 16.91
CA ASP A 200 -26.81 -32.77 15.97
C ASP A 200 -26.41 -31.49 15.22
N PRO A 201 -25.67 -31.60 14.10
CA PRO A 201 -25.23 -30.46 13.32
C PRO A 201 -26.38 -29.56 12.85
N ALA A 202 -27.58 -30.12 12.65
CA ALA A 202 -28.73 -29.40 12.12
C ALA A 202 -29.24 -28.31 13.09
N ARG A 203 -29.08 -28.52 14.40
CA ARG A 203 -29.48 -27.57 15.45
C ARG A 203 -28.50 -26.41 15.64
N CYS A 204 -27.26 -26.53 15.18
CA CYS A 204 -26.28 -25.45 15.27
C CYS A 204 -26.60 -24.32 14.29
N SER A 205 -26.52 -23.08 14.75
CA SER A 205 -26.68 -21.89 13.90
C SER A 205 -25.55 -21.77 12.87
N LEU A 206 -25.76 -20.98 11.82
CA LEU A 206 -24.72 -20.69 10.81
C LEU A 206 -23.46 -20.09 11.45
N TYR A 207 -23.63 -19.18 12.42
CA TYR A 207 -22.52 -18.61 13.20
C TYR A 207 -21.75 -19.69 13.98
N GLN A 208 -22.45 -20.61 14.66
CA GLN A 208 -21.80 -21.68 15.43
C GLN A 208 -20.99 -22.62 14.53
N ARG A 209 -21.51 -22.95 13.34
CA ARG A 209 -20.79 -23.77 12.34
C ARG A 209 -19.55 -23.04 11.81
N PHE A 210 -19.70 -21.78 11.43
CA PHE A 210 -18.59 -20.91 11.01
C PHE A 210 -17.51 -20.81 12.10
N LEU A 211 -17.92 -20.54 13.34
CA LEU A 211 -17.06 -20.39 14.51
C LEU A 211 -16.19 -21.63 14.73
N VAL A 212 -16.81 -22.82 14.82
CA VAL A 212 -16.07 -24.06 15.09
C VAL A 212 -15.10 -24.39 13.97
N LEU A 213 -15.54 -24.30 12.71
CA LEU A 213 -14.68 -24.63 11.56
C LEU A 213 -13.48 -23.67 11.44
N THR A 214 -13.69 -22.37 11.68
CA THR A 214 -12.61 -21.38 11.65
C THR A 214 -11.64 -21.54 12.82
N VAL A 215 -12.15 -21.88 14.01
CA VAL A 215 -11.32 -22.25 15.17
C VAL A 215 -10.45 -23.47 14.88
N LEU A 216 -11.01 -24.51 14.26
CA LEU A 216 -10.27 -25.71 13.86
C LEU A 216 -9.21 -25.37 12.81
N ALA A 217 -9.53 -24.50 11.85
CA ALA A 217 -8.58 -24.02 10.84
C ALA A 217 -7.37 -23.32 11.48
N LEU A 218 -7.61 -22.36 12.38
CA LEU A 218 -6.56 -21.64 13.10
C LEU A 218 -5.70 -22.58 13.95
N ALA A 219 -6.33 -23.50 14.68
CA ALA A 219 -5.64 -24.49 15.49
C ALA A 219 -4.79 -25.46 14.66
N SER A 220 -5.33 -25.92 13.53
CA SER A 220 -4.66 -26.82 12.59
C SER A 220 -3.44 -26.14 11.97
N SER A 221 -3.58 -24.88 11.54
CA SER A 221 -2.47 -24.06 11.04
C SER A 221 -1.33 -23.93 12.07
N HIS A 222 -1.67 -23.62 13.33
CA HIS A 222 -0.69 -23.55 14.43
C HIS A 222 -0.07 -24.90 14.82
N SER A 223 -0.69 -26.00 14.42
CA SER A 223 -0.27 -27.36 14.76
C SER A 223 0.41 -28.08 13.59
N ALA A 224 0.45 -27.51 12.39
CA ALA A 224 1.00 -28.15 11.19
C ALA A 224 2.46 -28.60 11.36
N GLY A 225 3.27 -27.83 12.11
CA GLY A 225 4.64 -28.20 12.46
C GLY A 225 4.77 -29.31 13.51
N SER A 226 3.72 -29.58 14.29
CA SER A 226 3.76 -30.55 15.41
C SER A 226 3.87 -31.99 14.91
N PRO A 227 4.89 -32.76 15.35
CA PRO A 227 4.97 -34.19 15.05
C PRO A 227 3.78 -34.97 15.59
N GLU A 228 3.19 -34.53 16.71
CA GLU A 228 2.02 -35.16 17.30
C GLU A 228 0.79 -35.03 16.40
N TYR A 229 0.51 -33.82 15.92
CA TYR A 229 -0.60 -33.57 15.00
C TYR A 229 -0.43 -34.31 13.68
N ARG A 230 0.80 -34.30 13.11
CA ARG A 230 1.11 -35.04 11.88
C ARG A 230 0.87 -36.55 11.99
N ARG A 231 1.07 -37.15 13.17
CA ARG A 231 0.77 -38.57 13.41
C ARG A 231 -0.72 -38.88 13.49
N MET A 232 -1.57 -37.89 13.73
CA MET A 232 -3.02 -38.09 13.79
C MET A 232 -3.64 -38.24 12.39
N LEU A 233 -2.89 -37.95 11.32
CA LEU A 233 -3.31 -38.10 9.92
C LEU A 233 -4.67 -37.44 9.64
N ASP A 234 -4.79 -36.17 10.04
CA ASP A 234 -5.97 -35.36 9.68
C ASP A 234 -6.07 -35.26 8.16
N VAL A 235 -7.23 -35.66 7.63
CA VAL A 235 -7.49 -35.74 6.18
C VAL A 235 -7.75 -34.35 5.61
N ASN A 236 -8.19 -33.41 6.45
CA ASN A 236 -8.46 -32.03 6.06
C ASN A 236 -7.24 -31.16 6.30
N SER A 237 -6.95 -30.26 5.36
CA SER A 237 -5.96 -29.21 5.56
C SER A 237 -6.55 -28.05 6.38
N PRO A 238 -5.70 -27.17 6.98
CA PRO A 238 -6.17 -25.94 7.61
C PRO A 238 -7.06 -25.10 6.68
N ALA A 239 -6.72 -25.05 5.38
CA ALA A 239 -7.47 -24.29 4.38
C ALA A 239 -8.85 -24.91 4.11
N ASP A 240 -8.98 -26.24 4.09
CA ASP A 240 -10.26 -26.91 3.86
C ASP A 240 -11.27 -26.59 4.99
N TYR A 241 -10.81 -26.57 6.25
CA TYR A 241 -11.64 -26.13 7.39
C TYR A 241 -12.10 -24.69 7.23
N PHE A 242 -11.19 -23.78 6.88
CA PHE A 242 -11.50 -22.37 6.70
C PHE A 242 -12.49 -22.13 5.56
N GLN A 243 -12.24 -22.71 4.39
CA GLN A 243 -13.10 -22.59 3.22
C GLN A 243 -14.51 -23.14 3.48
N THR A 244 -14.61 -24.27 4.18
CA THR A 244 -15.91 -24.84 4.58
C THR A 244 -16.63 -23.92 5.56
N GLY A 245 -15.91 -23.33 6.52
CA GLY A 245 -16.43 -22.31 7.43
C GLY A 245 -17.00 -21.11 6.67
N LEU A 246 -16.23 -20.56 5.72
CA LEU A 246 -16.58 -19.36 4.95
C LEU A 246 -17.93 -19.48 4.22
N ARG A 247 -18.34 -20.68 3.80
CA ARG A 247 -19.65 -20.92 3.17
C ARG A 247 -20.83 -20.61 4.10
N PHE A 248 -20.67 -20.81 5.41
CA PHE A 248 -21.69 -20.45 6.39
C PHE A 248 -21.72 -18.94 6.63
N LEU A 249 -20.60 -18.24 6.44
CA LEU A 249 -20.54 -16.79 6.48
C LEU A 249 -21.20 -16.16 5.23
N LEU A 250 -21.00 -16.72 4.03
CA LEU A 250 -21.60 -16.18 2.80
C LEU A 250 -23.13 -16.31 2.76
N ASN A 251 -23.68 -17.32 3.44
CA ASN A 251 -25.12 -17.50 3.61
C ASN A 251 -25.68 -16.76 4.84
N PHE A 252 -24.84 -16.00 5.55
CA PHE A 252 -25.23 -15.10 6.62
C PHE A 252 -25.84 -13.84 5.97
N HIS A 253 -27.10 -13.93 5.54
CA HIS A 253 -27.88 -12.75 5.18
C HIS A 253 -28.05 -11.90 6.45
N ASP A 254 -27.74 -10.60 6.32
CA ASP A 254 -27.63 -9.57 7.36
C ASP A 254 -26.30 -9.61 8.13
N HIS A 255 -25.42 -8.65 7.86
CA HIS A 255 -24.35 -8.28 8.78
C HIS A 255 -24.99 -7.71 10.04
N SER A 256 -25.41 -8.58 10.95
CA SER A 256 -25.87 -8.18 12.28
C SER A 256 -24.75 -7.34 12.90
N ARG A 257 -25.04 -6.06 13.17
CA ARG A 257 -24.13 -5.15 13.90
C ARG A 257 -24.14 -5.53 15.38
N ASP A 258 -23.77 -6.78 15.66
CA ASP A 258 -23.79 -7.44 16.94
C ASP A 258 -22.45 -8.15 17.23
N LEU A 259 -22.35 -8.77 18.41
CA LEU A 259 -21.10 -9.43 18.83
C LEU A 259 -20.73 -10.62 17.94
N GLN A 260 -21.72 -11.36 17.41
CA GLN A 260 -21.46 -12.51 16.55
C GLN A 260 -20.87 -12.07 15.21
N GLY A 261 -21.38 -10.99 14.62
CA GLY A 261 -20.80 -10.36 13.44
C GLY A 261 -19.36 -9.91 13.68
N LEU A 262 -19.09 -9.21 14.79
CA LEU A 262 -17.73 -8.80 15.16
C LEU A 262 -16.78 -9.98 15.38
N HIS A 263 -17.21 -11.02 16.10
CA HIS A 263 -16.42 -12.23 16.30
C HIS A 263 -16.10 -12.90 14.96
N SER A 264 -17.02 -12.86 14.00
CA SER A 264 -16.82 -13.43 12.67
C SER A 264 -15.75 -12.67 11.88
N ILE A 265 -15.83 -11.33 11.86
CA ILE A 265 -14.83 -10.48 11.21
C ILE A 265 -13.46 -10.64 11.88
N LEU A 266 -13.43 -10.78 13.21
CA LEU A 266 -12.19 -10.99 13.96
C LEU A 266 -11.56 -12.34 13.60
N LEU A 267 -12.33 -13.43 13.57
CA LEU A 267 -11.83 -14.75 13.15
C LEU A 267 -11.30 -14.75 11.70
N LEU A 268 -11.99 -14.07 10.78
CA LEU A 268 -11.49 -13.87 9.41
C LEU A 268 -10.15 -13.12 9.41
N SER A 269 -10.08 -12.02 10.16
CA SER A 269 -8.88 -11.20 10.24
C SER A 269 -7.70 -11.96 10.84
N LEU A 270 -7.95 -12.80 11.86
CA LEU A 270 -6.93 -13.67 12.45
C LEU A 270 -6.43 -14.72 11.45
N TRP A 271 -7.32 -15.34 10.69
CA TRP A 271 -6.91 -16.24 9.61
C TRP A 271 -6.03 -15.53 8.59
N MET A 272 -6.43 -14.33 8.16
CA MET A 272 -5.67 -13.52 7.21
C MET A 272 -4.29 -13.11 7.77
N MET A 273 -4.20 -12.86 9.08
CA MET A 273 -2.93 -12.63 9.78
C MET A 273 -2.01 -13.85 9.85
N ASP A 274 -2.54 -15.07 9.87
CA ASP A 274 -1.75 -16.31 9.92
C ASP A 274 -1.45 -16.92 8.54
N SER A 275 -2.27 -16.60 7.54
CA SER A 275 -2.16 -17.16 6.19
C SER A 275 -1.06 -16.49 5.35
N ASN A 276 -0.50 -17.25 4.41
CA ASN A 276 0.45 -16.79 3.39
C ASN A 276 -0.23 -16.43 2.05
N VAL A 277 -1.57 -16.38 1.99
CA VAL A 277 -2.32 -16.08 0.76
C VAL A 277 -2.19 -14.60 0.38
N ARG A 278 -1.76 -14.36 -0.86
CA ARG A 278 -1.35 -13.03 -1.37
C ARG A 278 -2.44 -11.96 -1.36
N SER A 279 -3.72 -12.33 -1.52
CA SER A 279 -4.84 -11.38 -1.60
C SER A 279 -5.26 -10.80 -0.25
N HIS A 280 -4.83 -11.40 0.87
CA HIS A 280 -5.35 -11.03 2.19
C HIS A 280 -4.74 -9.76 2.80
N GLY A 281 -3.68 -9.18 2.23
CA GLY A 281 -2.98 -8.02 2.81
C GLY A 281 -3.78 -6.72 2.87
N ASP A 282 -4.45 -6.33 1.78
CA ASP A 282 -5.21 -5.07 1.74
C ASP A 282 -6.58 -5.21 2.39
N ASP A 283 -7.22 -6.35 2.17
CA ASP A 283 -8.49 -6.68 2.80
C ASP A 283 -8.38 -6.68 4.33
N LEU A 284 -7.24 -7.11 4.90
CA LEU A 284 -7.02 -7.12 6.35
C LEU A 284 -7.05 -5.70 6.96
N TRP A 285 -6.49 -4.72 6.26
CA TRP A 285 -6.57 -3.33 6.71
C TRP A 285 -8.02 -2.82 6.69
N HIS A 286 -8.74 -3.06 5.60
CA HIS A 286 -10.14 -2.67 5.49
C HIS A 286 -11.03 -3.36 6.52
N LEU A 287 -10.86 -4.67 6.73
CA LEU A 287 -11.61 -5.45 7.70
C LEU A 287 -11.32 -5.04 9.14
N SER A 288 -10.05 -4.78 9.49
CA SER A 288 -9.73 -4.31 10.85
C SER A 288 -10.34 -2.92 11.13
N ARG A 289 -10.40 -2.03 10.14
CA ARG A 289 -11.12 -0.75 10.27
C ARG A 289 -12.62 -0.91 10.32
N TYR A 290 -13.19 -1.80 9.51
CA TYR A 290 -14.61 -2.09 9.56
C TYR A 290 -15.02 -2.65 10.92
N ALA A 291 -14.26 -3.61 11.47
CA ALA A 291 -14.45 -4.12 12.82
C ALA A 291 -14.35 -3.02 13.88
N MET A 292 -13.37 -2.12 13.76
CA MET A 292 -13.23 -0.96 14.65
C MET A 292 -14.45 -0.04 14.58
N SER A 293 -14.92 0.31 13.39
CA SER A 293 -16.10 1.16 13.20
C SER A 293 -17.36 0.54 13.80
N VAL A 294 -17.60 -0.75 13.58
CA VAL A 294 -18.76 -1.47 14.15
C VAL A 294 -18.63 -1.56 15.68
N ALA A 295 -17.43 -1.82 16.22
CA ALA A 295 -17.20 -1.84 17.66
C ALA A 295 -17.43 -0.46 18.32
N ILE A 296 -17.07 0.62 17.63
CA ILE A 296 -17.35 2.00 18.07
C ILE A 296 -18.85 2.27 18.04
N GLU A 297 -19.54 1.90 16.96
CA GLU A 297 -21.01 2.03 16.82
C GLU A 297 -21.74 1.28 17.95
N MET A 298 -21.27 0.09 18.32
CA MET A 298 -21.79 -0.71 19.43
C MET A 298 -21.39 -0.19 20.82
N GLY A 299 -20.61 0.89 20.90
CA GLY A 299 -20.15 1.49 22.15
C GLY A 299 -19.13 0.67 22.93
N LEU A 300 -18.47 -0.32 22.32
CA LEU A 300 -17.52 -1.22 23.03
C LEU A 300 -16.25 -0.49 23.52
N HIS A 301 -15.94 0.65 22.92
CA HIS A 301 -14.82 1.52 23.30
C HIS A 301 -15.05 2.28 24.62
N ARG A 302 -16.29 2.26 25.14
CA ARG A 302 -16.66 2.98 26.36
C ARG A 302 -16.99 2.07 27.51
N ARG A 303 -16.85 2.59 28.73
CA ARG A 303 -17.39 1.93 29.90
C ARG A 303 -18.91 1.87 29.74
N SER A 304 -19.46 0.67 29.82
CA SER A 304 -20.90 0.44 29.71
C SER A 304 -21.64 1.30 30.76
N SER A 305 -22.36 2.33 30.31
CA SER A 305 -23.13 3.25 31.14
C SER A 305 -24.53 2.71 31.47
N SER A 306 -24.96 1.63 30.80
CA SER A 306 -26.23 0.94 31.03
C SER A 306 -26.10 -0.12 32.12
N ALA A 307 -25.78 0.34 33.33
CA ALA A 307 -25.79 -0.47 34.56
C ALA A 307 -27.15 -1.20 34.68
N GLY A 308 -27.16 -2.52 34.44
CA GLY A 308 -28.35 -3.38 34.51
C GLY A 308 -28.81 -4.04 33.20
N SER A 309 -28.23 -3.71 32.05
CA SER A 309 -28.66 -4.26 30.74
C SER A 309 -27.97 -5.56 30.29
N PHE A 310 -26.79 -5.87 30.82
CA PHE A 310 -25.99 -7.03 30.44
C PHE A 310 -25.52 -7.80 31.68
N SER A 311 -25.34 -9.12 31.55
CA SER A 311 -24.73 -9.91 32.62
C SER A 311 -23.25 -9.53 32.80
N ALA A 312 -22.65 -9.95 33.93
CA ALA A 312 -21.22 -9.75 34.16
C ALA A 312 -20.35 -10.46 33.10
N GLU A 313 -20.77 -11.66 32.67
CA GLU A 313 -20.09 -12.44 31.64
C GLU A 313 -20.21 -11.79 30.26
N ASP A 314 -21.39 -11.26 29.91
CA ASP A 314 -21.59 -10.53 28.64
C ASP A 314 -20.77 -9.24 28.60
N THR A 315 -20.72 -8.52 29.73
CA THR A 315 -19.91 -7.30 29.85
C THR A 315 -18.42 -7.62 29.67
N GLU A 316 -17.95 -8.73 30.22
CA GLU A 316 -16.56 -9.15 30.09
C GLU A 316 -16.23 -9.59 28.66
N ILE A 317 -17.11 -10.36 27.97
CA ILE A 317 -16.92 -10.69 26.55
C ILE A 317 -16.87 -9.43 25.68
N ARG A 318 -17.71 -8.43 25.96
CA ARG A 318 -17.68 -7.14 25.26
C ARG A 318 -16.35 -6.42 25.44
N ASN A 319 -15.83 -6.35 26.66
CA ASN A 319 -14.52 -5.75 26.96
C ASN A 319 -13.40 -6.51 26.23
N ARG A 320 -13.39 -7.85 26.31
CA ARG A 320 -12.40 -8.71 25.63
C ARG A 320 -12.44 -8.52 24.11
N THR A 321 -13.63 -8.44 23.52
CA THR A 321 -13.83 -8.20 22.09
C THR A 321 -13.26 -6.85 21.66
N TRP A 322 -13.53 -5.79 22.41
CA TRP A 322 -12.94 -4.47 22.16
C TRP A 322 -11.43 -4.52 22.12
N TRP A 323 -10.81 -5.09 23.16
CA TRP A 323 -9.35 -5.13 23.26
C TRP A 323 -8.69 -6.06 22.23
N CYS A 324 -9.39 -7.09 21.75
CA CYS A 324 -8.93 -7.90 20.63
C CYS A 324 -8.96 -7.11 19.31
N ILE A 325 -10.06 -6.41 19.01
CA ILE A 325 -10.17 -5.56 17.81
C ILE A 325 -9.14 -4.43 17.86
N TYR A 326 -8.98 -3.80 19.02
CA TYR A 326 -7.96 -2.79 19.27
C TYR A 326 -6.55 -3.35 19.00
N SER A 327 -6.22 -4.50 19.57
CA SER A 327 -4.88 -5.10 19.41
C SER A 327 -4.59 -5.50 17.97
N LEU A 328 -5.59 -6.02 17.26
CA LEU A 328 -5.52 -6.33 15.82
C LEU A 328 -5.26 -5.05 15.01
N GLU A 329 -6.05 -3.99 15.21
CA GLU A 329 -5.90 -2.73 14.46
C GLU A 329 -4.54 -2.09 14.70
N ARG A 330 -4.06 -2.06 15.95
CA ARG A 330 -2.73 -1.54 16.27
C ARG A 330 -1.63 -2.35 15.60
N GLN A 331 -1.74 -3.67 15.62
CA GLN A 331 -0.76 -4.54 14.97
C GLN A 331 -0.71 -4.29 13.46
N VAL A 332 -1.88 -4.27 12.79
CA VAL A 332 -1.95 -4.02 11.34
C VAL A 332 -1.48 -2.61 10.99
N ALA A 333 -1.88 -1.59 11.75
CA ALA A 333 -1.47 -0.21 11.50
C ALA A 333 0.03 0.00 11.66
N VAL A 334 0.64 -0.58 12.70
CA VAL A 334 2.09 -0.49 12.94
C VAL A 334 2.88 -1.23 11.86
N ILE A 335 2.47 -2.45 11.50
CA ILE A 335 3.14 -3.25 10.45
C ILE A 335 3.03 -2.56 9.09
N THR A 336 1.90 -1.95 8.76
CA THR A 336 1.65 -1.27 7.46
C THR A 336 2.04 0.21 7.45
N GLY A 337 2.38 0.78 8.61
CA GLY A 337 2.66 2.21 8.81
C GLY A 337 1.48 3.14 8.51
N ARG A 338 0.25 2.62 8.53
CA ARG A 338 -0.97 3.37 8.21
C ARG A 338 -1.53 4.07 9.45
N VAL A 339 -2.36 5.09 9.25
CA VAL A 339 -2.93 5.92 10.32
C VAL A 339 -3.87 5.14 11.25
N LEU A 340 -3.80 5.40 12.55
CA LEU A 340 -4.68 4.79 13.55
C LEU A 340 -6.15 5.24 13.39
N SER A 341 -7.09 4.34 13.69
CA SER A 341 -8.54 4.57 13.52
C SER A 341 -9.19 5.29 14.71
N VAL A 342 -8.66 5.10 15.92
CA VAL A 342 -9.11 5.74 17.16
C VAL A 342 -7.89 6.18 17.98
N ARG A 343 -7.97 7.35 18.60
CA ARG A 343 -6.92 7.89 19.50
C ARG A 343 -7.19 7.48 20.94
N GLU A 344 -6.13 7.40 21.75
CA GLU A 344 -6.20 6.92 23.14
C GLU A 344 -7.20 7.68 24.01
N HIS A 345 -7.34 9.00 23.84
CA HIS A 345 -8.25 9.82 24.65
C HIS A 345 -9.73 9.52 24.43
N ALA A 346 -10.07 8.81 23.35
CA ALA A 346 -11.44 8.42 23.03
C ALA A 346 -11.82 7.06 23.62
N ILE A 347 -10.96 6.42 24.42
CA ILE A 347 -11.14 5.05 24.93
C ILE A 347 -11.26 5.06 26.46
N ASP A 348 -12.40 4.60 26.97
CA ASP A 348 -12.67 4.41 28.41
C ASP A 348 -13.10 2.97 28.77
N ALA A 349 -13.00 2.04 27.80
CA ALA A 349 -13.26 0.62 28.00
C ALA A 349 -12.38 0.00 29.12
N PRO A 350 -12.98 -0.74 30.08
CA PRO A 350 -12.22 -1.49 31.09
C PRO A 350 -11.31 -2.54 30.46
N LYS A 351 -10.14 -2.80 31.08
CA LYS A 351 -9.28 -3.92 30.69
C LYS A 351 -9.94 -5.26 31.05
N PRO A 352 -9.72 -6.33 30.26
CA PRO A 352 -10.18 -7.67 30.57
C PRO A 352 -9.79 -8.10 31.98
N MET A 353 -10.75 -8.72 32.66
CA MET A 353 -10.60 -9.22 34.03
C MET A 353 -10.57 -10.75 34.05
N LEU A 354 -10.02 -11.28 35.15
CA LEU A 354 -10.08 -12.69 35.46
C LEU A 354 -11.54 -13.12 35.59
N SER A 355 -11.95 -14.16 34.87
CA SER A 355 -13.34 -14.62 34.86
C SER A 355 -13.46 -16.13 34.63
N SER A 356 -14.67 -16.66 34.84
CA SER A 356 -15.09 -18.04 34.55
C SER A 356 -15.05 -18.41 33.07
N LEU A 357 -14.94 -17.43 32.17
CA LEU A 357 -14.99 -17.61 30.71
C LEU A 357 -13.81 -18.43 30.17
N ASP A 358 -12.72 -18.55 30.93
CA ASP A 358 -11.53 -19.32 30.57
C ASP A 358 -11.39 -20.61 31.40
N ASN A 359 -12.46 -21.06 32.07
CA ASN A 359 -12.42 -22.29 32.86
C ASN A 359 -12.10 -23.51 31.99
N LEU A 360 -11.03 -24.21 32.38
CA LEU A 360 -10.49 -25.39 31.71
C LEU A 360 -10.86 -26.67 32.46
N SER A 361 -11.12 -27.75 31.72
CA SER A 361 -11.16 -29.11 32.28
C SER A 361 -9.76 -29.57 32.69
N SER A 362 -9.65 -30.64 33.50
CA SER A 362 -8.35 -31.14 33.96
C SER A 362 -7.40 -31.51 32.81
N SER A 363 -7.93 -32.07 31.71
CA SER A 363 -7.13 -32.39 30.51
C SER A 363 -6.70 -31.14 29.75
N GLU A 364 -7.58 -30.13 29.65
CA GLU A 364 -7.25 -28.87 28.98
C GLU A 364 -6.24 -28.05 29.78
N ALA A 365 -6.34 -28.05 31.11
CA ALA A 365 -5.39 -27.40 32.01
C ALA A 365 -3.99 -28.00 31.88
N GLN A 366 -3.88 -29.32 31.68
CA GLN A 366 -2.60 -29.99 31.38
C GLN A 366 -2.06 -29.60 30.01
N ALA A 367 -2.93 -29.46 29.00
CA ALA A 367 -2.52 -29.10 27.65
C ALA A 367 -2.19 -27.60 27.47
N ALA A 368 -2.79 -26.72 28.29
CA ALA A 368 -2.62 -25.27 28.23
C ALA A 368 -2.34 -24.67 29.63
N PRO A 369 -1.21 -25.03 30.26
CA PRO A 369 -0.92 -24.65 31.66
C PRO A 369 -0.78 -23.14 31.87
N VAL A 370 -0.29 -22.41 30.87
CA VAL A 370 -0.14 -20.94 30.94
C VAL A 370 -1.50 -20.26 30.98
N VAL A 371 -2.44 -20.66 30.13
CA VAL A 371 -3.82 -20.13 30.13
C VAL A 371 -4.51 -20.46 31.44
N HIS A 372 -4.34 -21.70 31.94
CA HIS A 372 -4.92 -22.11 33.22
C HIS A 372 -4.48 -21.23 34.39
N ARG A 373 -3.19 -20.88 34.47
CA ARG A 373 -2.63 -20.09 35.58
C ARG A 373 -2.87 -18.59 35.44
N LEU A 374 -2.77 -18.06 34.23
CA LEU A 374 -2.67 -16.61 34.00
C LEU A 374 -3.91 -16.00 33.36
N ASN A 375 -4.80 -16.81 32.77
CA ASN A 375 -6.05 -16.32 32.18
C ASN A 375 -5.74 -15.17 31.19
N VAL A 376 -6.44 -14.03 31.26
CA VAL A 376 -6.23 -12.86 30.37
C VAL A 376 -5.02 -11.98 30.72
N GLN A 377 -4.21 -12.31 31.74
CA GLN A 377 -3.11 -11.44 32.17
C GLN A 377 -2.06 -11.23 31.07
N LEU A 378 -1.64 -12.27 30.36
CA LEU A 378 -0.69 -12.15 29.25
C LEU A 378 -1.27 -11.33 28.09
N PHE A 379 -2.55 -11.49 27.79
CA PHE A 379 -3.24 -10.65 26.82
C PHE A 379 -3.23 -9.16 27.24
N ASN A 380 -3.43 -8.86 28.52
CA ASN A 380 -3.32 -7.49 29.03
C ASN A 380 -1.90 -6.90 28.88
N HIS A 381 -0.86 -7.73 28.96
CA HIS A 381 0.51 -7.31 28.64
C HIS A 381 0.70 -7.04 27.15
N LEU A 382 0.13 -7.88 26.27
CA LEU A 382 0.15 -7.64 24.83
C LEU A 382 -0.58 -6.34 24.48
N VAL A 383 -1.77 -6.09 25.05
CA VAL A 383 -2.52 -4.84 24.87
C VAL A 383 -1.67 -3.63 25.22
N ARG A 384 -0.92 -3.67 26.34
CA ARG A 384 0.01 -2.58 26.71
C ARG A 384 1.07 -2.34 25.65
N LEU A 385 1.71 -3.39 25.12
CA LEU A 385 2.67 -3.24 24.02
C LEU A 385 2.03 -2.64 22.77
N ARG A 386 0.81 -3.06 22.41
CA ARG A 386 0.06 -2.52 21.26
C ARG A 386 -0.28 -1.04 21.42
N ARG A 387 -0.63 -0.59 22.64
CA ARG A 387 -0.83 0.83 22.97
C ARG A 387 0.45 1.63 22.78
N ILE A 388 1.57 1.11 23.29
CA ILE A 388 2.87 1.75 23.14
C ILE A 388 3.27 1.85 21.66
N GLY A 389 3.12 0.77 20.90
CA GLY A 389 3.38 0.75 19.45
C GLY A 389 2.56 1.78 18.67
N GLY A 390 1.28 1.96 19.02
CA GLY A 390 0.44 3.02 18.45
C GLY A 390 0.97 4.43 18.72
N ARG A 391 1.41 4.71 19.96
CA ARG A 391 2.01 6.00 20.32
C ARG A 391 3.32 6.26 19.58
N VAL A 392 4.17 5.25 19.46
CA VAL A 392 5.43 5.32 18.69
C VAL A 392 5.14 5.61 17.21
N LEU A 393 4.13 4.95 16.64
CA LEU A 393 3.72 5.20 15.26
C LEU A 393 3.28 6.66 15.05
N GLU A 394 2.41 7.19 15.91
CA GLU A 394 1.93 8.58 15.81
C GLU A 394 3.02 9.63 16.05
N SER A 395 3.98 9.37 16.97
CA SER A 395 5.01 10.35 17.35
C SER A 395 6.28 10.29 16.48
N VAL A 396 6.78 9.10 16.16
CA VAL A 396 8.06 8.89 15.45
C VAL A 396 7.88 8.80 13.93
N TYR A 397 6.72 8.32 13.46
CA TYR A 397 6.52 8.00 12.04
C TYR A 397 5.43 8.85 11.34
N ILE A 398 4.38 9.32 12.05
CA ILE A 398 3.26 10.11 11.50
C ILE A 398 3.30 11.59 11.96
N ALA A 399 4.47 12.20 11.95
CA ALA A 399 4.70 13.55 12.50
C ALA A 399 4.31 14.72 11.56
N ARG A 400 3.20 14.68 10.80
CA ARG A 400 2.84 15.78 9.85
C ARG A 400 1.36 16.14 9.75
N GLY A 401 1.11 17.44 9.58
CA GLY A 401 -0.21 18.01 9.33
C GLY A 401 -0.62 18.00 7.85
N PRO A 402 -1.88 18.38 7.53
CA PRO A 402 -2.46 18.37 6.18
C PRO A 402 -1.76 19.29 5.16
N ASP A 403 -0.97 20.25 5.64
CA ASP A 403 -0.16 21.21 4.88
C ASP A 403 1.24 20.68 4.57
N GLY A 404 1.55 19.43 4.93
CA GLY A 404 2.87 18.83 4.75
C GLY A 404 3.92 19.36 5.72
N ARG A 405 3.56 20.26 6.64
CA ARG A 405 4.42 20.76 7.72
C ARG A 405 4.47 19.73 8.85
N ALA A 406 5.57 19.74 9.62
CA ALA A 406 5.66 18.94 10.84
C ALA A 406 4.45 19.26 11.74
N SER A 407 3.97 18.26 12.49
CA SER A 407 2.96 18.44 13.53
C SER A 407 3.26 19.71 14.35
N LYS A 408 2.24 20.39 14.90
CA LYS A 408 2.45 21.46 15.90
C LYS A 408 3.28 20.98 17.10
N THR A 409 3.46 19.67 17.23
CA THR A 409 4.36 19.02 18.18
C THR A 409 5.82 19.39 17.88
N THR A 410 6.46 20.10 18.80
CA THR A 410 7.89 20.43 18.66
C THR A 410 8.75 19.18 18.79
N PHE A 411 9.96 19.17 18.22
CA PHE A 411 10.89 18.05 18.36
C PHE A 411 11.15 17.69 19.84
N GLN A 412 11.23 18.71 20.72
CA GLN A 412 11.33 18.52 22.17
C GLN A 412 10.14 17.74 22.76
N GLN A 413 8.92 18.01 22.29
CA GLN A 413 7.73 17.27 22.72
C GLN A 413 7.76 15.81 22.24
N ILE A 414 8.36 15.53 21.08
CA ILE A 414 8.55 14.16 20.58
C ILE A 414 9.58 13.40 21.43
N CYS A 415 10.72 14.01 21.77
CA CYS A 415 11.70 13.40 22.67
C CYS A 415 11.09 13.07 24.04
N HIS A 416 10.34 14.02 24.60
CA HIS A 416 9.65 13.81 25.88
C HIS A 416 8.62 12.68 25.83
N GLU A 417 7.94 12.51 24.71
CA GLU A 417 7.00 11.41 24.52
C GLU A 417 7.71 10.05 24.44
N ILE A 418 8.88 9.99 23.80
CA ILE A 418 9.71 8.78 23.72
C ILE A 418 10.25 8.38 25.09
N GLU A 419 10.66 9.33 25.92
CA GLU A 419 11.06 9.06 27.31
C GLU A 419 9.92 8.43 28.11
N LYS A 420 8.71 8.98 27.99
CA LYS A 420 7.52 8.40 28.65
C LYS A 420 7.27 6.98 28.18
N VAL A 421 7.36 6.74 26.87
CA VAL A 421 7.21 5.42 26.28
C VAL A 421 8.28 4.46 26.82
N GLN A 422 9.53 4.90 26.92
CA GLN A 422 10.62 4.08 27.44
C GLN A 422 10.41 3.72 28.92
N GLN A 423 9.99 4.67 29.75
CA GLN A 423 9.65 4.42 31.16
C GLN A 423 8.49 3.41 31.28
N GLU A 424 7.47 3.53 30.42
CA GLU A 424 6.36 2.58 30.37
C GLU A 424 6.81 1.18 29.95
N LEU A 425 7.73 1.07 28.98
CA LEU A 425 8.33 -0.19 28.55
C LEU A 425 9.17 -0.85 29.64
N GLN A 426 9.95 -0.06 30.39
CA GLN A 426 10.69 -0.56 31.55
C GLN A 426 9.75 -1.05 32.66
N SER A 427 8.65 -0.34 32.92
CA SER A 427 7.64 -0.81 33.85
C SER A 427 7.00 -2.10 33.37
N TRP A 428 6.63 -2.18 32.08
CA TRP A 428 6.06 -3.39 31.49
C TRP A 428 7.01 -4.59 31.60
N LYS A 429 8.32 -4.37 31.40
CA LYS A 429 9.37 -5.39 31.60
C LYS A 429 9.38 -5.91 33.03
N ARG A 430 9.39 -5.03 34.04
CA ARG A 430 9.36 -5.46 35.45
C ARG A 430 8.10 -6.26 35.76
N ASP A 431 6.96 -5.82 35.24
CA ASP A 431 5.68 -6.47 35.49
C ASP A 431 5.64 -7.89 34.88
N ILE A 432 6.14 -8.08 33.65
CA ILE A 432 6.19 -9.41 33.01
C ILE A 432 7.23 -10.33 33.67
N GLU A 433 8.34 -9.78 34.17
CA GLU A 433 9.35 -10.55 34.93
C GLU A 433 8.88 -10.99 36.32
N GLY A 434 7.91 -10.27 36.88
CA GLY A 434 7.19 -10.64 38.10
C GLY A 434 6.16 -11.76 37.90
N LEU A 435 5.79 -12.08 36.65
CA LEU A 435 4.94 -13.23 36.36
C LEU A 435 5.75 -14.53 36.29
N ASP A 436 5.14 -15.63 36.76
CA ASP A 436 5.70 -16.99 36.65
C ASP A 436 5.53 -17.56 35.22
N VAL A 437 6.20 -16.90 34.27
CA VAL A 437 6.21 -17.25 32.83
C VAL A 437 7.62 -17.49 32.30
N LYS A 438 8.65 -17.33 33.12
CA LYS A 438 10.04 -17.53 32.70
C LYS A 438 10.22 -18.95 32.17
N GLY A 439 10.91 -19.08 31.03
CA GLY A 439 11.14 -20.36 30.37
C GLY A 439 10.00 -20.85 29.48
N THR A 440 8.79 -20.27 29.56
CA THR A 440 7.68 -20.60 28.65
C THR A 440 7.91 -20.06 27.24
N ARG A 441 7.20 -20.63 26.26
CA ARG A 441 7.20 -20.15 24.87
C ARG A 441 6.65 -18.73 24.78
N GLU A 442 5.55 -18.48 25.48
CA GLU A 442 4.80 -17.23 25.48
C GLU A 442 5.66 -16.06 25.98
N TYR A 443 6.55 -16.32 26.95
CA TYR A 443 7.51 -15.33 27.43
C TYR A 443 8.57 -14.99 26.38
N SER A 444 9.06 -15.98 25.62
CA SER A 444 9.97 -15.72 24.49
C SER A 444 9.27 -14.95 23.36
N GLU A 445 7.98 -15.20 23.11
CA GLU A 445 7.17 -14.44 22.14
C GLU A 445 6.96 -12.98 22.59
N MET A 446 6.68 -12.73 23.88
CA MET A 446 6.60 -11.36 24.43
C MET A 446 7.94 -10.62 24.37
N LYS A 447 9.06 -11.34 24.55
CA LYS A 447 10.40 -10.76 24.39
C LYS A 447 10.68 -10.33 22.95
N VAL A 448 10.21 -11.10 21.97
CA VAL A 448 10.30 -10.74 20.56
C VAL A 448 9.50 -9.47 20.29
N GLU A 449 8.24 -9.41 20.72
CA GLU A 449 7.39 -8.20 20.56
C GLU A 449 8.02 -6.96 21.21
N TYR A 450 8.63 -7.13 22.40
CA TYR A 450 9.39 -6.07 23.07
C TYR A 450 10.59 -5.61 22.24
N GLY A 451 11.39 -6.55 21.71
CA GLY A 451 12.55 -6.24 20.89
C GLY A 451 12.18 -5.53 19.58
N LEU A 452 11.13 -5.99 18.89
CA LEU A 452 10.61 -5.35 17.68
C LEU A 452 10.14 -3.92 17.94
N LEU A 453 9.54 -3.65 19.10
CA LEU A 453 9.11 -2.31 19.48
C LEU A 453 10.30 -1.38 19.79
N LEU A 454 11.34 -1.88 20.44
CA LEU A 454 12.60 -1.12 20.61
C LEU A 454 13.22 -0.78 19.27
N LEU A 455 13.26 -1.73 18.33
CA LEU A 455 13.76 -1.47 16.98
C LEU A 455 12.91 -0.43 16.27
N LEU A 456 11.57 -0.50 16.38
CA LEU A 456 10.68 0.50 15.81
C LEU A 456 10.97 1.90 16.37
N MET A 457 11.30 2.02 17.66
CA MET A 457 11.61 3.30 18.30
C MET A 457 12.98 3.87 17.91
N TYR A 458 14.01 3.04 17.86
CA TYR A 458 15.41 3.51 17.87
C TYR A 458 16.18 3.29 16.56
N ARG A 459 15.64 2.51 15.61
CA ARG A 459 16.23 2.42 14.26
C ARG A 459 16.04 3.74 13.50
N PRO A 460 16.81 3.99 12.42
CA PRO A 460 16.61 5.19 11.61
C PRO A 460 15.16 5.34 11.15
N SER A 461 14.61 6.52 11.38
CA SER A 461 13.19 6.85 11.19
C SER A 461 13.03 8.26 10.60
N PRO A 462 11.81 8.66 10.17
CA PRO A 462 11.60 10.01 9.66
C PRO A 462 11.96 11.12 10.66
N THR A 463 11.75 10.87 11.96
CA THR A 463 12.08 11.82 13.03
C THR A 463 13.56 11.75 13.44
N PHE A 464 14.12 10.53 13.54
CA PHE A 464 15.53 10.30 13.87
C PHE A 464 16.24 9.64 12.68
N MET A 465 16.57 10.45 11.67
CA MET A 465 17.23 9.94 10.46
C MET A 465 18.62 9.40 10.74
N ILE A 466 19.34 10.02 11.69
CA ILE A 466 20.62 9.55 12.22
C ILE A 466 20.43 9.39 13.73
N PRO A 467 20.19 8.16 14.23
CA PRO A 467 20.05 7.90 15.65
C PRO A 467 21.34 8.25 16.41
N SER A 468 21.21 8.71 17.66
CA SER A 468 22.38 8.96 18.52
C SER A 468 23.11 7.66 18.86
N ARG A 469 24.33 7.77 19.41
CA ARG A 469 25.12 6.60 19.82
C ARG A 469 24.34 5.71 20.80
N GLU A 470 23.65 6.31 21.77
CA GLU A 470 22.85 5.60 22.77
C GLU A 470 21.66 4.88 22.13
N MET A 471 21.00 5.50 21.13
CA MET A 471 19.93 4.85 20.38
C MET A 471 20.44 3.65 19.58
N VAL A 472 21.61 3.76 18.96
CA VAL A 472 22.25 2.66 18.22
C VAL A 472 22.65 1.52 19.16
N GLU A 473 23.13 1.81 20.37
CA GLU A 473 23.45 0.80 21.39
C GLU A 473 22.20 0.04 21.87
N ILE A 474 21.08 0.74 22.09
CA ILE A 474 19.80 0.10 22.43
C ILE A 474 19.30 -0.76 21.27
N CYS A 475 19.39 -0.25 20.03
CA CYS A 475 19.04 -0.97 18.81
C CYS A 475 19.87 -2.26 18.67
N SER A 476 21.19 -2.16 18.87
CA SER A 476 22.13 -3.29 18.83
C SER A 476 21.75 -4.40 19.81
N ARG A 477 21.47 -4.06 21.08
CA ARG A 477 21.01 -5.04 22.08
C ARG A 477 19.66 -5.67 21.70
N ALA A 478 18.74 -4.88 21.15
CA ALA A 478 17.45 -5.36 20.70
C ALA A 478 17.58 -6.37 19.53
N VAL A 479 18.54 -6.18 18.61
CA VAL A 479 18.84 -7.11 17.52
C VAL A 479 19.28 -8.47 18.07
N SER A 480 20.42 -8.54 18.76
CA SER A 480 20.97 -9.81 19.26
C SER A 480 20.01 -10.52 20.20
N GLY A 481 19.31 -9.72 21.00
CA GLY A 481 18.29 -10.21 21.88
C GLY A 481 17.15 -10.91 21.13
N THR A 482 16.56 -10.25 20.13
CA THR A 482 15.42 -10.77 19.37
C THR A 482 15.81 -12.02 18.59
N VAL A 483 16.96 -11.99 17.91
CA VAL A 483 17.49 -13.15 17.18
C VAL A 483 17.69 -14.34 18.10
N ARG A 484 18.23 -14.14 19.31
CA ARG A 484 18.38 -15.23 20.31
C ARG A 484 17.04 -15.84 20.70
N GLN A 485 15.99 -15.04 20.86
CA GLN A 485 14.67 -15.57 21.18
C GLN A 485 14.06 -16.35 20.01
N TRP A 486 14.24 -15.89 18.78
CA TRP A 486 13.85 -16.66 17.61
C TRP A 486 14.61 -17.98 17.52
N LEU A 487 15.94 -17.99 17.63
CA LEU A 487 16.72 -19.24 17.63
C LEU A 487 16.27 -20.22 18.72
N LYS A 488 15.93 -19.70 19.91
CA LYS A 488 15.35 -20.52 20.99
C LYS A 488 13.99 -21.10 20.61
N LEU A 489 13.10 -20.29 20.03
CA LEU A 489 11.78 -20.74 19.57
C LEU A 489 11.88 -21.76 18.44
N GLU A 490 12.83 -21.57 17.53
CA GLU A 490 13.12 -22.46 16.41
C GLU A 490 13.55 -23.83 16.93
N ALA A 491 14.56 -23.86 17.80
CA ALA A 491 15.10 -25.09 18.34
C ALA A 491 14.06 -25.90 19.13
N GLN A 492 13.11 -25.22 19.79
CA GLN A 492 12.09 -25.86 20.62
C GLN A 492 10.80 -26.22 19.86
N HIS A 493 10.44 -25.46 18.83
CA HIS A 493 9.11 -25.53 18.20
C HIS A 493 9.12 -25.53 16.66
N GLY A 494 10.29 -25.48 16.05
CA GLY A 494 10.50 -25.47 14.59
C GLY A 494 10.26 -24.11 13.93
N ILE A 495 10.60 -24.02 12.64
CA ILE A 495 10.58 -22.78 11.86
C ILE A 495 9.21 -22.09 11.79
N SER A 496 8.11 -22.87 11.77
CA SER A 496 6.72 -22.36 11.75
C SER A 496 6.30 -21.59 13.01
N ALA A 497 7.11 -21.62 14.08
CA ALA A 497 6.94 -20.79 15.26
C ALA A 497 7.44 -19.36 15.07
N ILE A 498 8.24 -19.12 14.02
CA ILE A 498 8.88 -17.83 13.73
C ILE A 498 8.38 -17.31 12.39
N CYS A 499 8.57 -18.07 11.31
CA CYS A 499 8.22 -17.68 9.95
C CYS A 499 7.05 -18.53 9.45
N ARG A 500 5.82 -18.05 9.64
CA ARG A 500 4.60 -18.70 9.13
C ARG A 500 3.99 -17.94 7.95
N CYS A 501 4.11 -16.62 7.96
CA CYS A 501 3.58 -15.74 6.93
C CYS A 501 4.61 -14.71 6.48
N PHE A 502 4.32 -14.01 5.39
CA PHE A 502 5.22 -12.99 4.83
C PHE A 502 5.52 -11.83 5.80
N ARG A 503 4.63 -11.52 6.75
CA ARG A 503 4.86 -10.49 7.80
C ARG A 503 5.92 -10.92 8.80
N ASP A 504 6.03 -12.21 9.07
CA ASP A 504 7.07 -12.72 9.95
C ASP A 504 8.44 -12.60 9.27
N VAL A 505 8.50 -12.93 7.98
CA VAL A 505 9.69 -12.75 7.14
C VAL A 505 10.09 -11.28 7.09
N HIS A 506 9.12 -10.37 6.98
CA HIS A 506 9.35 -8.93 7.11
C HIS A 506 9.99 -8.57 8.44
N GLY A 507 9.46 -9.08 9.56
CA GLY A 507 10.04 -8.87 10.88
C GLY A 507 11.50 -9.31 10.97
N VAL A 508 11.82 -10.52 10.50
CA VAL A 508 13.20 -11.06 10.50
C VAL A 508 14.13 -10.22 9.61
N LEU A 509 13.65 -9.81 8.44
CA LEU A 509 14.40 -8.92 7.53
C LEU A 509 14.72 -7.57 8.19
N MET A 510 13.76 -6.96 8.87
CA MET A 510 13.96 -5.67 9.55
C MET A 510 14.97 -5.76 10.70
N VAL A 511 14.99 -6.87 11.44
CA VAL A 511 16.00 -7.13 12.49
C VAL A 511 17.39 -7.30 11.87
N GLY A 512 17.50 -8.07 10.78
CA GLY A 512 18.77 -8.28 10.07
C GLY A 512 19.35 -6.98 9.52
N LEU A 513 18.52 -6.14 8.90
CA LEU A 513 18.93 -4.82 8.41
C LEU A 513 19.36 -3.88 9.55
N ALA A 514 18.65 -3.91 10.69
CA ALA A 514 19.04 -3.11 11.85
C ALA A 514 20.40 -3.53 12.42
N GLY A 515 20.69 -4.84 12.47
CA GLY A 515 22.00 -5.35 12.90
C GLY A 515 23.14 -4.87 11.99
N LEU A 516 22.93 -4.92 10.68
CA LEU A 516 23.88 -4.39 9.70
C LEU A 516 24.10 -2.89 9.86
N TYR A 517 23.03 -2.13 10.13
CA TYR A 517 23.12 -0.69 10.39
C TYR A 517 23.95 -0.40 11.65
N CYS A 518 23.71 -1.11 12.76
CA CYS A 518 24.45 -0.94 14.01
C CYS A 518 25.96 -1.18 13.83
N ASP A 519 26.33 -2.25 13.13
CA ASP A 519 27.73 -2.58 12.85
C ASP A 519 28.39 -1.55 11.91
N TRP A 520 27.68 -1.14 10.86
CA TRP A 520 28.16 -0.10 9.94
C TRP A 520 28.36 1.24 10.64
N HIS A 521 27.38 1.69 11.43
CA HIS A 521 27.43 2.97 12.14
C HIS A 521 28.60 3.00 13.14
N THR A 522 28.79 1.92 13.90
CA THR A 522 29.90 1.80 14.87
C THR A 522 31.26 1.86 14.16
N LYS A 523 31.40 1.19 13.02
CA LYS A 523 32.62 1.21 12.20
C LYS A 523 32.94 2.61 11.66
N THR A 524 31.93 3.37 11.23
CA THR A 524 32.10 4.72 10.69
C THR A 524 32.45 5.75 11.77
N MET A 525 32.03 5.52 13.02
CA MET A 525 32.23 6.44 14.15
C MET A 525 33.51 6.18 14.98
N ALA A 526 34.10 4.99 14.88
CA ALA A 526 35.37 4.70 15.53
C ALA A 526 36.53 5.38 14.77
N ARG A 527 36.94 6.58 15.22
CA ARG A 527 38.09 7.32 14.68
C ARG A 527 39.46 6.79 15.12
N ASP A 528 39.53 5.91 16.11
CA ASP A 528 40.78 5.38 16.67
C ASP A 528 40.84 3.86 16.62
N ALA A 529 42.04 3.37 16.28
CA ALA A 529 42.39 1.98 16.00
C ALA A 529 42.48 1.08 17.26
N ASP A 530 41.43 1.03 18.07
CA ASP A 530 41.26 -0.05 19.06
C ASP A 530 40.33 -1.14 18.50
N THR A 531 40.99 -2.07 17.84
CA THR A 531 40.51 -3.36 17.34
C THR A 531 39.92 -4.21 18.46
N HIS A 532 38.59 -4.41 18.50
CA HIS A 532 37.99 -5.69 18.95
C HIS A 532 36.49 -5.91 18.67
N VAL A 533 35.76 -4.98 18.03
CA VAL A 533 34.33 -5.17 17.69
C VAL A 533 34.05 -4.87 16.21
N LEU A 534 34.81 -5.47 15.29
CA LEU A 534 34.34 -5.59 13.90
C LEU A 534 33.39 -6.80 13.86
N HIS A 535 32.11 -6.58 13.51
CA HIS A 535 31.08 -7.62 13.30
C HIS A 535 30.34 -8.17 14.55
N ALA A 536 29.91 -7.31 15.49
CA ALA A 536 29.12 -7.77 16.65
C ALA A 536 27.86 -8.55 16.22
N HIS A 537 27.25 -8.17 15.10
CA HIS A 537 26.02 -8.79 14.58
C HIS A 537 26.24 -9.74 13.41
N GLY A 538 27.49 -10.09 13.05
CA GLY A 538 27.76 -10.95 11.88
C GLY A 538 27.04 -12.30 11.92
N ASN A 539 27.01 -12.94 13.10
CA ASN A 539 26.29 -14.19 13.34
C ASN A 539 24.77 -13.99 13.42
N ASP A 540 24.32 -12.87 14.01
CA ASP A 540 22.89 -12.55 14.13
C ASP A 540 22.25 -12.35 12.75
N VAL A 541 22.95 -11.65 11.85
CA VAL A 541 22.49 -11.43 10.46
C VAL A 541 22.52 -12.73 9.66
N ALA A 542 23.54 -13.58 9.85
CA ALA A 542 23.58 -14.90 9.22
C ALA A 542 22.41 -15.79 9.68
N ALA A 543 22.06 -15.74 10.97
CA ALA A 543 20.88 -16.41 11.49
C ALA A 543 19.57 -15.86 10.89
N CYS A 544 19.46 -14.54 10.69
CA CYS A 544 18.28 -13.95 10.02
C CYS A 544 18.15 -14.44 8.58
N ILE A 545 19.25 -14.55 7.83
CA ILE A 545 19.27 -15.06 6.45
C ILE A 545 18.78 -16.52 6.40
N ASP A 546 19.29 -17.38 7.29
CA ASP A 546 18.87 -18.78 7.40
C ASP A 546 17.39 -18.91 7.80
N LEU A 547 16.91 -18.10 8.75
CA LEU A 547 15.51 -18.07 9.16
C LEU A 547 14.57 -17.62 8.03
N ILE A 548 15.00 -16.67 7.21
CA ILE A 548 14.24 -16.22 6.02
C ILE A 548 14.18 -17.37 5.01
N GLU A 549 15.31 -17.97 4.66
CA GLU A 549 15.39 -19.06 3.68
C GLU A 549 14.52 -20.26 4.08
N ARG A 550 14.70 -20.79 5.30
CA ARG A 550 13.89 -21.92 5.79
C ARG A 550 12.42 -21.56 5.98
N GLY A 551 12.12 -20.30 6.28
CA GLY A 551 10.75 -19.79 6.36
C GLY A 551 10.06 -19.77 4.99
N ILE A 552 10.78 -19.35 3.95
CA ILE A 552 10.29 -19.34 2.57
C ILE A 552 10.07 -20.78 2.07
N ASP A 553 11.01 -21.68 2.34
CA ASP A 553 10.88 -23.11 2.02
C ASP A 553 9.66 -23.73 2.71
N TRP A 554 9.40 -23.36 3.97
CA TRP A 554 8.22 -23.81 4.71
C TRP A 554 6.91 -23.32 4.08
N MET A 555 6.87 -22.06 3.65
CA MET A 555 5.70 -21.47 2.99
C MET A 555 5.52 -21.94 1.54
N LYS A 556 6.58 -22.46 0.91
CA LYS A 556 6.67 -22.82 -0.53
C LYS A 556 6.42 -21.64 -1.46
N GLU A 557 7.02 -20.50 -1.13
CA GLU A 557 6.82 -19.22 -1.83
C GLU A 557 8.14 -18.63 -2.34
N ASP A 558 8.80 -19.34 -3.26
CA ASP A 558 10.16 -19.07 -3.75
C ASP A 558 10.40 -17.62 -4.26
N TYR A 559 9.34 -16.93 -4.67
CA TYR A 559 9.41 -15.53 -5.10
C TYR A 559 9.90 -14.57 -4.00
N LEU A 560 9.81 -14.98 -2.74
CA LEU A 560 10.30 -14.23 -1.58
C LEU A 560 11.82 -14.32 -1.40
N LEU A 561 12.52 -15.23 -2.12
CA LEU A 561 13.97 -15.42 -1.98
C LEU A 561 14.78 -14.15 -2.29
N LYS A 562 14.23 -13.25 -3.12
CA LYS A 562 14.82 -11.92 -3.37
C LYS A 562 15.08 -11.10 -2.09
N TYR A 563 14.29 -11.29 -1.03
CA TYR A 563 14.49 -10.60 0.25
C TYR A 563 15.68 -11.18 1.04
N ARG A 564 15.91 -12.49 0.93
CA ARG A 564 17.12 -13.15 1.44
C ARG A 564 18.35 -12.63 0.69
N ASP A 565 18.28 -12.56 -0.63
CA ASP A 565 19.37 -12.08 -1.47
C ASP A 565 19.70 -10.61 -1.22
N LEU A 566 18.68 -9.77 -1.01
CA LEU A 566 18.84 -8.37 -0.64
C LEU A 566 19.60 -8.21 0.69
N LEU A 567 19.23 -8.97 1.72
CA LEU A 567 19.92 -8.94 3.01
C LEU A 567 21.36 -9.43 2.89
N GLN A 568 21.60 -10.47 2.09
CA GLN A 568 22.94 -10.99 1.82
C GLN A 568 23.80 -9.98 1.04
N ALA A 569 23.24 -9.26 0.06
CA ALA A 569 23.94 -8.21 -0.67
C ALA A 569 24.32 -7.03 0.25
N ALA A 570 23.41 -6.60 1.12
CA ALA A 570 23.69 -5.58 2.13
C ALA A 570 24.80 -6.04 3.10
N ARG A 571 24.76 -7.29 3.55
CA ARG A 571 25.80 -7.90 4.39
C ARG A 571 27.17 -7.88 3.72
N LEU A 572 27.25 -8.26 2.44
CA LEU A 572 28.50 -8.24 1.66
C LEU A 572 29.07 -6.84 1.51
N LYS A 573 28.24 -5.80 1.40
CA LYS A 573 28.72 -4.40 1.35
C LYS A 573 29.26 -3.91 2.68
N VAL A 574 28.60 -4.23 3.80
CA VAL A 574 29.03 -3.78 5.13
C VAL A 574 30.32 -4.47 5.57
N TYR A 575 30.43 -5.77 5.31
CA TYR A 575 31.56 -6.57 5.78
C TYR A 575 32.67 -6.78 4.74
N GLY A 576 32.35 -6.81 3.44
CA GLY A 576 33.30 -7.11 2.36
C GLY A 576 33.43 -8.63 2.07
N PRO A 577 33.89 -9.03 0.86
CA PRO A 577 33.95 -10.44 0.44
C PRO A 577 35.04 -11.27 1.12
N LEU A 578 36.04 -10.64 1.73
CA LEU A 578 37.22 -11.28 2.34
C LEU A 578 37.27 -11.18 3.88
N ALA A 579 36.33 -10.49 4.52
CA ALA A 579 36.37 -10.24 5.96
C ALA A 579 35.72 -11.33 6.81
N TRP A 580 35.04 -12.30 6.19
CA TRP A 580 34.34 -13.37 6.88
C TRP A 580 34.69 -14.72 6.25
N ASP A 581 35.42 -15.57 6.99
CA ASP A 581 35.66 -16.95 6.58
C ASP A 581 34.34 -17.72 6.75
N PRO A 582 33.72 -18.22 5.68
CA PRO A 582 32.50 -19.02 5.80
C PRO A 582 32.85 -20.30 6.57
N MET A 583 32.32 -20.45 7.79
CA MET A 583 32.25 -21.78 8.38
C MET A 583 31.57 -22.70 7.36
N SER A 584 32.20 -23.85 7.12
CA SER A 584 31.90 -24.72 5.97
C SER A 584 30.39 -25.01 5.81
N PRO A 585 29.88 -25.17 4.58
CA PRO A 585 28.47 -25.49 4.30
C PRO A 585 28.00 -26.82 4.92
N GLN A 586 28.91 -27.61 5.50
CA GLN A 586 28.63 -28.92 6.10
C GLN A 586 28.39 -28.85 7.62
N THR A 587 28.62 -27.70 8.26
CA THR A 587 28.26 -27.48 9.67
C THR A 587 26.77 -27.14 9.72
N ARG A 588 25.91 -28.13 10.04
CA ARG A 588 24.50 -27.85 10.36
C ARG A 588 24.46 -26.87 11.54
N PHE A 589 23.51 -25.94 11.54
CA PHE A 589 23.26 -24.97 12.62
C PHE A 589 23.12 -25.61 14.03
N THR A 590 22.97 -26.93 14.14
CA THR A 590 23.05 -27.68 15.40
C THR A 590 24.39 -27.54 16.13
N ASP A 591 25.47 -27.19 15.42
CA ASP A 591 26.82 -27.02 15.97
C ASP A 591 27.14 -25.57 16.41
N LEU A 592 26.27 -24.60 16.07
CA LEU A 592 26.29 -23.26 16.63
C LEU A 592 25.64 -23.26 18.02
N ARG A 593 26.13 -24.10 18.93
CA ARG A 593 25.90 -23.88 20.36
C ARG A 593 26.76 -22.68 20.78
N PRO A 594 26.23 -21.72 21.56
CA PRO A 594 27.10 -20.73 22.19
C PRO A 594 28.18 -21.47 22.99
N PRO A 595 29.45 -21.03 22.96
CA PRO A 595 30.49 -21.65 23.75
C PRO A 595 30.05 -21.70 25.21
N ALA A 596 30.12 -22.88 25.82
CA ALA A 596 29.82 -23.08 27.23
C ALA A 596 30.66 -22.10 28.05
N GLY A 597 30.02 -21.07 28.61
CA GLY A 597 30.68 -19.98 29.34
C GLY A 597 30.27 -18.55 28.96
N THR A 598 29.47 -18.34 27.89
CA THR A 598 28.92 -17.01 27.51
C THR A 598 27.39 -16.97 27.56
N ALA A 599 26.76 -17.94 28.21
CA ALA A 599 25.32 -18.11 28.24
C ALA A 599 24.56 -17.08 29.09
N ASP A 600 25.25 -16.31 29.94
CA ASP A 600 24.64 -15.51 31.02
C ASP A 600 24.97 -14.00 31.03
N SER A 601 25.55 -13.42 29.97
CA SER A 601 26.09 -12.03 30.08
C SER A 601 25.58 -10.97 29.10
N ILE A 602 24.67 -11.29 28.16
CA ILE A 602 24.01 -10.24 27.35
C ILE A 602 22.57 -10.65 27.03
N GLY A 603 21.65 -10.58 27.97
CA GLY A 603 20.21 -10.83 27.75
C GLY A 603 19.43 -9.58 27.32
N ILE A 604 18.34 -9.71 26.52
CA ILE A 604 17.32 -8.64 26.27
C ILE A 604 16.91 -7.93 27.57
N PHE A 605 16.90 -8.71 28.65
CA PHE A 605 16.40 -8.31 29.94
C PHE A 605 17.45 -8.25 31.04
N GLU A 606 18.74 -8.40 30.73
CA GLU A 606 19.76 -8.37 31.79
C GLU A 606 19.93 -6.99 32.44
N PRO A 607 20.40 -6.99 33.71
CA PRO A 607 20.48 -5.81 34.56
C PRO A 607 21.86 -5.14 34.41
N ASP A 608 21.87 -3.90 33.96
CA ASP A 608 22.51 -2.77 34.67
C ASP A 608 22.47 -1.51 33.79
N ASP A 609 21.95 -0.45 34.40
CA ASP A 609 22.09 0.96 34.08
C ASP A 609 21.92 1.42 32.62
N ILE A 610 20.66 1.57 32.20
CA ILE A 610 20.28 2.84 31.56
C ILE A 610 19.63 3.71 32.64
N GLN A 611 20.45 4.10 33.62
CA GLN A 611 20.24 5.35 34.36
C GLN A 611 20.69 6.56 33.54
N SER A 612 21.11 6.39 32.27
CA SER A 612 21.28 7.52 31.37
C SER A 612 19.89 8.02 30.96
N GLN A 613 19.46 9.08 31.66
CA GLN A 613 18.46 10.02 31.18
C GLN A 613 18.76 10.35 29.72
N LEU A 614 18.01 9.75 28.77
CA LEU A 614 18.25 9.93 27.33
C LEU A 614 18.25 11.41 26.92
N PHE A 615 17.57 12.27 27.70
CA PHE A 615 17.52 13.72 27.50
C PHE A 615 17.23 14.51 28.81
N PHE A 616 18.14 14.63 29.79
CA PHE A 616 17.96 15.62 30.87
C PHE A 616 19.34 16.14 31.32
N GLN A 617 19.68 17.44 31.24
CA GLN A 617 18.94 18.67 31.55
C GLN A 617 19.25 19.76 30.53
N GLY A 618 18.25 20.40 29.91
CA GLY A 618 18.40 21.66 29.14
C GLY A 618 19.18 21.61 27.81
N GLU A 619 20.23 20.78 27.72
CA GLU A 619 21.22 20.72 26.63
C GLU A 619 21.04 19.52 25.69
N GLY A 620 20.10 18.59 25.94
CA GLY A 620 19.98 17.34 25.17
C GLY A 620 19.66 17.51 23.66
N LEU A 621 18.99 18.61 23.30
CA LEU A 621 18.82 19.00 21.90
C LEU A 621 20.16 19.47 21.31
N GLU A 622 20.91 20.29 22.05
CA GLU A 622 22.25 20.73 21.65
C GLU A 622 23.21 19.55 21.58
N THR A 623 23.14 18.56 22.46
CA THR A 623 23.99 17.35 22.40
C THR A 623 23.64 16.49 21.19
N TYR A 624 22.36 16.23 20.91
CA TYR A 624 21.95 15.51 19.70
C TYR A 624 22.35 16.28 18.44
N VAL A 625 22.08 17.59 18.40
CA VAL A 625 22.50 18.46 17.29
C VAL A 625 24.01 18.42 17.14
N ASN A 626 24.81 18.62 18.20
CA ASN A 626 26.27 18.62 18.19
C ASN A 626 26.90 17.28 17.80
N GLN A 627 26.33 16.15 18.23
CA GLN A 627 26.77 14.81 17.79
C GLN A 627 26.48 14.61 16.29
N VAL A 628 25.33 15.10 15.84
CA VAL A 628 24.92 15.08 14.44
C VAL A 628 25.75 16.07 13.61
N THR A 629 26.08 17.28 14.08
CA THR A 629 27.00 18.22 13.41
C THR A 629 28.44 17.72 13.38
N GLY A 630 28.92 17.07 14.43
CA GLY A 630 30.24 16.43 14.45
C GLY A 630 30.38 15.28 13.44
N TYR A 631 29.28 14.57 13.16
CA TYR A 631 29.19 13.61 12.05
C TYR A 631 29.37 14.31 10.69
N PHE A 632 28.79 15.51 10.51
CA PHE A 632 28.88 16.29 9.27
C PHE A 632 30.24 16.96 9.03
N ASP A 633 30.92 17.42 10.08
CA ASP A 633 32.28 17.99 9.99
C ASP A 633 33.36 16.95 9.65
N SER A 634 33.02 15.65 9.67
CA SER A 634 33.95 14.53 9.43
C SER A 634 34.12 14.08 7.97
N SER A 635 33.48 14.78 7.02
CA SER A 635 33.71 14.66 5.56
C SER A 635 33.31 13.36 4.84
N GLN A 636 32.08 12.83 5.01
CA GLN A 636 31.54 11.83 4.06
C GLN A 636 30.02 11.86 3.72
N VAL A 637 29.18 12.70 4.33
CA VAL A 637 27.73 12.72 3.99
C VAL A 637 27.23 14.16 3.86
N ASN A 638 26.81 14.55 2.65
CA ASN A 638 26.25 15.86 2.37
C ASN A 638 24.76 15.90 2.83
N LEU A 639 24.46 16.70 3.86
CA LEU A 639 23.11 16.88 4.39
C LEU A 639 22.15 17.39 3.30
N ASP A 640 22.63 18.24 2.40
CA ASP A 640 21.83 18.73 1.28
C ASP A 640 21.48 17.60 0.34
N GLU A 641 22.36 16.63 0.05
CA GLU A 641 21.98 15.46 -0.78
C GLU A 641 21.06 14.47 -0.06
N GLY A 642 21.11 14.38 1.28
CA GLY A 642 20.22 13.54 2.08
C GLY A 642 18.81 14.12 2.20
N LEU A 643 18.71 15.42 2.47
CA LEU A 643 17.46 16.18 2.48
C LEU A 643 16.92 16.38 1.07
N THR A 644 17.77 16.63 0.08
CA THR A 644 17.39 16.70 -1.35
C THR A 644 16.92 15.34 -1.82
N ALA A 645 17.56 14.20 -1.50
CA ALA A 645 16.99 12.89 -1.81
C ALA A 645 15.66 12.58 -1.09
N TRP A 646 15.36 13.26 0.01
CA TRP A 646 14.09 13.16 0.72
C TRP A 646 13.01 14.12 0.16
N TYR A 647 13.39 15.32 -0.31
CA TYR A 647 12.55 16.22 -1.10
C TYR A 647 12.30 15.64 -2.51
N ASP A 648 13.31 15.08 -3.15
CA ASP A 648 13.30 14.37 -4.43
C ASP A 648 12.52 13.06 -4.35
N ALA A 649 12.49 12.38 -3.20
CA ALA A 649 11.60 11.24 -3.01
C ALA A 649 10.11 11.63 -2.92
N LYS A 650 9.80 12.92 -2.75
CA LYS A 650 8.47 13.47 -3.02
C LYS A 650 8.33 14.02 -4.44
N GLN A 651 9.44 14.37 -5.10
CA GLN A 651 9.47 14.71 -6.53
C GLN A 651 9.64 13.49 -7.46
N GLY A 652 9.75 12.27 -6.93
CA GLY A 652 9.77 11.02 -7.73
C GLY A 652 8.39 10.62 -8.25
N PHE A 653 7.31 11.22 -7.74
CA PHE A 653 5.99 11.16 -8.39
C PHE A 653 5.90 12.08 -9.62
N THR A 654 6.89 12.96 -9.82
CA THR A 654 6.98 13.86 -10.97
C THR A 654 7.84 13.31 -12.12
N GLU A 655 8.72 12.32 -11.89
CA GLU A 655 9.58 11.77 -12.96
C GLU A 655 8.91 10.71 -13.86
N LEU A 656 7.73 10.20 -13.48
CA LEU A 656 6.81 9.52 -14.41
C LEU A 656 5.78 10.49 -15.06
N ILE A 657 5.92 11.80 -14.79
CA ILE A 657 5.08 12.88 -15.32
C ILE A 657 5.96 14.02 -15.89
N GLU A 658 7.17 13.72 -16.37
CA GLU A 658 7.85 14.61 -17.32
C GLU A 658 8.41 13.81 -18.50
N PRO A 659 7.92 14.14 -19.70
CA PRO A 659 8.51 15.27 -20.39
C PRO A 659 7.44 16.32 -20.76
N PHE A 660 7.06 17.23 -19.86
CA PHE A 660 6.18 18.35 -20.25
C PHE A 660 6.33 19.66 -19.47
N TRP A 661 7.41 19.90 -18.72
CA TRP A 661 7.71 21.26 -18.25
C TRP A 661 9.05 21.75 -18.79
N GLN A 662 9.01 22.19 -20.05
CA GLN A 662 10.02 23.14 -20.51
C GLN A 662 9.85 24.46 -19.73
N SER A 663 10.97 25.19 -19.61
CA SER A 663 11.07 26.59 -19.16
C SER A 663 9.84 27.42 -19.52
N PRO A 664 9.43 28.43 -18.71
CA PRO A 664 8.18 29.16 -18.89
C PRO A 664 8.02 29.59 -20.35
N ARG A 665 7.22 28.82 -21.09
CA ARG A 665 7.00 29.05 -22.51
C ARG A 665 6.02 30.21 -22.61
N THR A 666 6.29 31.13 -23.53
CA THR A 666 5.29 32.15 -23.82
C THR A 666 4.06 31.50 -24.45
N ILE A 667 2.88 32.15 -24.36
CA ILE A 667 1.65 31.65 -25.00
C ILE A 667 1.89 31.42 -26.51
N GLU A 668 2.76 32.23 -27.12
CA GLU A 668 3.16 32.14 -28.53
C GLU A 668 3.99 30.89 -28.85
N ASP A 669 4.92 30.49 -27.96
CA ASP A 669 5.71 29.26 -28.09
C ASP A 669 4.85 27.98 -27.96
N THR A 670 3.77 28.05 -27.18
CA THR A 670 2.92 26.87 -26.90
C THR A 670 1.96 26.56 -28.05
N MET A 671 1.58 27.57 -28.85
CA MET A 671 0.66 27.38 -29.98
C MET A 671 1.36 27.01 -31.28
N SER A 672 2.64 27.39 -31.48
CA SER A 672 3.37 27.11 -32.74
C SER A 672 3.98 25.70 -32.83
N GLU A 673 4.31 25.06 -31.70
CA GLU A 673 4.94 23.73 -31.64
C GLU A 673 4.00 22.57 -31.26
N SER A 674 2.69 22.81 -31.15
CA SER A 674 1.72 21.82 -30.66
C SER A 674 1.34 20.71 -31.66
N GLN A 675 2.32 20.03 -32.26
CA GLN A 675 2.16 18.62 -32.58
C GLN A 675 2.73 17.77 -31.44
N PRO A 676 1.89 17.29 -30.51
CA PRO A 676 2.31 16.21 -29.63
C PRO A 676 2.68 15.00 -30.50
N LYS A 677 3.91 14.51 -30.37
CA LYS A 677 4.33 13.21 -30.90
C LYS A 677 3.34 12.15 -30.39
N SER A 678 2.50 11.65 -31.31
CA SER A 678 1.53 10.56 -31.15
C SER A 678 0.59 10.60 -29.93
N GLN A 679 -0.18 11.68 -29.73
CA GLN A 679 -1.38 11.58 -28.86
C GLN A 679 -2.45 10.73 -29.57
N ALA A 680 -2.96 9.69 -28.89
CA ALA A 680 -4.14 8.95 -29.34
C ALA A 680 -5.32 9.92 -29.53
N ALA A 681 -5.98 9.89 -30.68
CA ALA A 681 -7.06 10.81 -31.02
C ALA A 681 -8.35 10.48 -30.24
N ASN A 682 -8.69 11.27 -29.21
CA ASN A 682 -9.91 11.12 -28.41
C ASN A 682 -11.11 11.85 -29.04
N SER A 683 -12.28 11.81 -28.38
CA SER A 683 -13.52 12.41 -28.93
C SER A 683 -13.49 13.95 -29.05
N HIS A 684 -12.47 14.60 -28.47
CA HIS A 684 -12.28 16.04 -28.47
C HIS A 684 -11.11 16.52 -29.34
N THR A 685 -10.49 15.66 -30.15
CA THR A 685 -9.45 16.06 -31.10
C THR A 685 -9.98 17.09 -32.10
N SER A 686 -9.31 18.24 -32.17
CA SER A 686 -9.73 19.40 -32.95
C SER A 686 -8.60 19.98 -33.79
N VAL A 687 -8.94 20.59 -34.93
CA VAL A 687 -7.99 21.36 -35.73
C VAL A 687 -7.62 22.65 -35.00
N LEU A 688 -6.31 22.91 -34.86
CA LEU A 688 -5.80 24.13 -34.25
C LEU A 688 -6.21 25.37 -35.08
N ASN A 689 -6.72 26.40 -34.43
CA ASN A 689 -7.03 27.67 -35.06
C ASN A 689 -6.27 28.81 -34.36
N PRO A 690 -5.29 29.47 -35.02
CA PRO A 690 -4.50 30.56 -34.43
C PRO A 690 -5.33 31.75 -33.94
N LYS A 691 -6.52 31.99 -34.52
CA LYS A 691 -7.43 33.07 -34.06
C LYS A 691 -7.83 32.89 -32.59
N ASN A 692 -7.80 31.67 -32.07
CA ASN A 692 -8.16 31.38 -30.67
C ASN A 692 -7.20 31.98 -29.65
N ALA A 693 -6.00 32.43 -30.06
CA ALA A 693 -5.04 33.11 -29.18
C ALA A 693 -5.52 34.52 -28.78
N ALA A 694 -6.22 35.21 -29.69
CA ALA A 694 -6.62 36.61 -29.55
C ALA A 694 -8.10 36.78 -29.16
N ILE A 695 -8.76 35.72 -28.68
CA ILE A 695 -10.19 35.79 -28.34
C ILE A 695 -10.43 36.70 -27.13
N LEU A 696 -11.61 37.33 -27.13
CA LEU A 696 -12.19 38.00 -25.99
C LEU A 696 -13.09 37.02 -25.23
N VAL A 697 -12.83 36.87 -23.93
CA VAL A 697 -13.64 36.12 -22.98
C VAL A 697 -14.66 37.05 -22.34
N GLY A 698 -15.94 36.64 -22.36
CA GLY A 698 -17.00 37.37 -21.64
C GLY A 698 -17.00 36.99 -20.17
N ILE A 699 -16.93 37.97 -19.26
CA ILE A 699 -17.00 37.75 -17.81
C ILE A 699 -18.06 38.69 -17.23
N ARG A 700 -19.07 38.13 -16.56
CA ARG A 700 -19.94 38.88 -15.65
C ARG A 700 -19.41 38.73 -14.23
N ASP A 701 -18.90 39.81 -13.67
CA ASP A 701 -18.29 39.87 -12.35
C ASP A 701 -19.32 39.54 -11.25
N ASP A 702 -18.88 38.79 -10.25
CA ASP A 702 -19.70 38.35 -9.13
C ASP A 702 -19.95 39.47 -8.10
N VAL A 703 -19.04 40.42 -7.97
CA VAL A 703 -19.16 41.53 -7.01
C VAL A 703 -19.80 42.75 -7.67
N THR A 704 -19.33 43.14 -8.86
CA THR A 704 -19.84 44.36 -9.51
C THR A 704 -21.08 44.11 -10.38
N ASN A 705 -21.38 42.85 -10.74
CA ASN A 705 -22.41 42.46 -11.70
C ASN A 705 -22.19 43.02 -13.12
N ASP A 706 -21.03 43.64 -13.40
CA ASP A 706 -20.72 44.18 -14.72
C ASP A 706 -20.29 43.07 -15.66
N PHE A 707 -20.80 43.13 -16.89
CA PHE A 707 -20.32 42.28 -17.97
C PHE A 707 -19.22 42.98 -18.77
N ARG A 708 -18.04 42.39 -18.79
CA ARG A 708 -16.87 42.85 -19.54
C ARG A 708 -16.37 41.79 -20.50
N LEU A 709 -15.77 42.25 -21.59
CA LEU A 709 -15.02 41.44 -22.53
C LEU A 709 -13.55 41.69 -22.26
N VAL A 710 -12.80 40.62 -21.98
CA VAL A 710 -11.38 40.72 -21.64
C VAL A 710 -10.56 39.82 -22.56
N PRO A 711 -9.32 40.22 -22.92
CA PRO A 711 -8.39 39.34 -23.62
C PRO A 711 -8.22 38.00 -22.89
N ARG A 712 -7.98 36.92 -23.64
CA ARG A 712 -7.83 35.54 -23.13
C ARG A 712 -6.89 35.42 -21.93
N ASP A 713 -5.73 36.08 -21.99
CA ASP A 713 -4.69 36.08 -20.97
C ASP A 713 -5.06 36.89 -19.71
N GLN A 714 -6.01 37.81 -19.83
CA GLN A 714 -6.54 38.63 -18.75
C GLN A 714 -7.82 38.06 -18.13
N ALA A 715 -8.33 36.94 -18.63
CA ALA A 715 -9.51 36.27 -18.13
C ALA A 715 -9.24 35.50 -16.82
N VAL A 716 -9.10 36.23 -15.71
CA VAL A 716 -8.75 35.69 -14.39
C VAL A 716 -9.95 35.64 -13.43
N VAL A 717 -9.90 34.72 -12.48
CA VAL A 717 -10.86 34.58 -11.36
C VAL A 717 -10.12 34.57 -10.03
N SER A 718 -10.80 34.97 -8.95
CA SER A 718 -10.21 34.93 -7.61
C SER A 718 -9.95 33.48 -7.15
N VAL A 719 -8.85 33.26 -6.42
CA VAL A 719 -8.62 31.98 -5.72
C VAL A 719 -9.65 31.71 -4.63
N PHE A 720 -10.43 32.72 -4.24
CA PHE A 720 -11.57 32.59 -3.32
C PHE A 720 -12.90 32.31 -4.04
N ASP A 721 -12.88 32.12 -5.36
CA ASP A 721 -14.06 31.70 -6.11
C ASP A 721 -14.53 30.29 -5.68
N SER A 722 -15.84 30.10 -5.61
CA SER A 722 -16.46 28.86 -5.13
C SER A 722 -16.15 27.65 -6.01
N ASN A 723 -16.01 27.84 -7.31
CA ASN A 723 -15.66 26.76 -8.22
C ASN A 723 -14.19 26.35 -8.03
N PHE A 724 -13.28 27.31 -7.84
CA PHE A 724 -11.87 27.00 -7.58
C PHE A 724 -11.66 26.26 -6.25
N LEU A 725 -12.31 26.71 -5.17
CA LEU A 725 -12.11 26.16 -3.84
C LEU A 725 -12.70 24.76 -3.64
N ILE A 726 -13.92 24.54 -4.13
CA ILE A 726 -14.71 23.34 -3.78
C ILE A 726 -15.54 22.78 -4.95
N GLY A 727 -15.39 23.31 -6.17
CA GLY A 727 -16.13 22.86 -7.35
C GLY A 727 -17.63 23.23 -7.35
N ASP A 728 -18.05 24.24 -6.58
CA ASP A 728 -19.45 24.72 -6.51
C ASP A 728 -19.78 25.61 -7.73
N GLY A 729 -20.23 24.96 -8.79
CA GLY A 729 -20.69 25.61 -10.02
C GLY A 729 -21.23 24.64 -11.08
N ILE A 730 -21.79 25.22 -12.14
CA ILE A 730 -22.40 24.54 -13.30
C ILE A 730 -21.77 25.02 -14.60
N TRP A 731 -21.92 24.26 -15.67
CA TRP A 731 -21.38 24.65 -16.97
C TRP A 731 -22.24 24.15 -18.13
N GLU A 732 -21.97 24.68 -19.32
CA GLU A 732 -22.54 24.27 -20.59
C GLU A 732 -21.46 24.23 -21.68
N GLY A 733 -21.57 23.23 -22.55
CA GLY A 733 -20.77 23.11 -23.76
C GLY A 733 -21.68 23.29 -24.96
N ILE A 734 -21.53 24.42 -25.64
CA ILE A 734 -22.49 24.92 -26.63
C ILE A 734 -21.80 24.99 -28.00
N ARG A 735 -22.53 24.67 -29.07
CA ARG A 735 -22.08 24.92 -30.45
C ARG A 735 -22.77 26.15 -31.01
N ALA A 736 -22.02 26.94 -31.76
CA ALA A 736 -22.59 27.97 -32.61
C ALA A 736 -22.10 27.78 -34.06
N VAL A 737 -23.02 27.99 -34.99
CA VAL A 737 -22.79 27.88 -36.43
C VAL A 737 -23.23 29.19 -37.04
N ARG A 738 -22.29 29.93 -37.66
CA ARG A 738 -22.55 31.23 -38.30
C ARG A 738 -23.34 32.16 -37.36
N GLY A 739 -22.78 32.34 -36.15
CA GLY A 739 -23.35 33.22 -35.13
C GLY A 739 -24.70 32.78 -34.54
N ARG A 740 -25.21 31.60 -34.87
CA ARG A 740 -26.44 31.03 -34.31
C ARG A 740 -26.11 29.92 -33.33
N ILE A 741 -26.67 30.01 -32.13
CA ILE A 741 -26.46 29.01 -31.08
C ILE A 741 -27.35 27.81 -31.36
N GLN A 742 -26.72 26.65 -31.54
CA GLN A 742 -27.40 25.39 -31.77
C GLN A 742 -28.16 24.94 -30.51
N PHE A 743 -29.43 24.60 -30.66
CA PHE A 743 -30.32 24.13 -29.60
C PHE A 743 -30.29 25.03 -28.35
N ALA A 744 -30.32 26.35 -28.58
CA ALA A 744 -30.14 27.35 -27.52
C ALA A 744 -31.15 27.21 -26.39
N LYS A 745 -32.41 26.91 -26.73
CA LYS A 745 -33.50 26.70 -25.77
C LYS A 745 -33.18 25.57 -24.80
N GLU A 746 -32.71 24.45 -25.30
CA GLU A 746 -32.37 23.27 -24.51
C GLU A 746 -31.17 23.54 -23.61
N HIS A 747 -30.09 24.13 -24.13
CA HIS A 747 -28.89 24.46 -23.34
C HIS A 747 -29.20 25.43 -22.20
N ILE A 748 -29.92 26.51 -22.50
CA ILE A 748 -30.26 27.52 -21.49
C ILE A 748 -31.23 26.94 -20.46
N ASN A 749 -32.25 26.19 -20.88
CA ASN A 749 -33.17 25.55 -19.93
C ASN A 749 -32.45 24.57 -19.00
N ARG A 750 -31.50 23.78 -19.51
CA ARG A 750 -30.72 22.83 -18.69
C ARG A 750 -29.80 23.53 -17.70
N LEU A 751 -29.16 24.63 -18.10
CA LEU A 751 -28.36 25.45 -17.19
C LEU A 751 -29.23 26.03 -16.06
N PHE A 752 -30.38 26.63 -16.39
CA PHE A 752 -31.30 27.18 -15.39
C PHE A 752 -31.92 26.10 -14.49
N GLN A 753 -32.18 24.90 -15.01
CA GLN A 753 -32.58 23.76 -14.21
C GLN A 753 -31.48 23.36 -13.21
N SER A 754 -30.24 23.30 -13.68
CA SER A 754 -29.08 22.99 -12.83
C SER A 754 -28.87 24.06 -11.76
N ALA A 755 -28.94 25.34 -12.11
CA ALA A 755 -28.86 26.47 -11.17
C ALA A 755 -29.96 26.39 -10.09
N LYS A 756 -31.19 26.08 -10.51
CA LYS A 756 -32.31 25.89 -9.57
C LYS A 756 -32.08 24.74 -8.61
N ALA A 757 -31.59 23.59 -9.10
CA ALA A 757 -31.25 22.44 -8.25
C ALA A 757 -30.14 22.78 -7.23
N MET A 758 -29.20 23.65 -7.61
CA MET A 758 -28.13 24.18 -6.74
C MET A 758 -28.55 25.24 -5.75
N TYR A 759 -29.82 25.65 -5.77
CA TYR A 759 -30.27 26.84 -5.06
C TYR A 759 -29.35 28.04 -5.37
N MET A 760 -29.11 28.26 -6.66
CA MET A 760 -28.25 29.32 -7.18
C MET A 760 -29.08 30.24 -8.07
N ASP A 761 -29.34 31.46 -7.59
CA ASP A 761 -29.99 32.49 -8.38
C ASP A 761 -28.94 33.20 -9.25
N LEU A 762 -29.09 33.08 -10.57
CA LEU A 762 -28.17 33.71 -11.53
C LEU A 762 -28.34 35.23 -11.57
N GLY A 763 -29.46 35.78 -11.11
CA GLY A 763 -29.76 37.22 -11.24
C GLY A 763 -29.86 37.67 -12.70
N LEU A 764 -30.21 36.75 -13.61
CA LEU A 764 -30.42 36.99 -15.04
C LEU A 764 -31.66 36.23 -15.51
N THR A 765 -32.35 36.80 -16.50
CA THR A 765 -33.33 36.04 -17.28
C THR A 765 -32.62 35.14 -18.30
N LYS A 766 -33.37 34.18 -18.85
CA LYS A 766 -32.87 33.33 -19.94
C LYS A 766 -32.49 34.15 -21.18
N ALA A 767 -33.25 35.20 -21.47
CA ALA A 767 -33.00 36.14 -22.55
C ALA A 767 -31.69 36.92 -22.33
N ASP A 768 -31.45 37.39 -21.10
CA ASP A 768 -30.21 38.11 -20.77
C ASP A 768 -28.98 37.22 -20.99
N LEU A 769 -29.02 35.97 -20.53
CA LEU A 769 -27.92 35.04 -20.74
C LEU A 769 -27.67 34.75 -22.23
N LEU A 770 -28.74 34.57 -23.02
CA LEU A 770 -28.61 34.39 -24.47
C LEU A 770 -27.98 35.63 -25.13
N SER A 771 -28.36 36.82 -24.68
CA SER A 771 -27.78 38.09 -25.13
C SER A 771 -26.28 38.18 -24.80
N LEU A 772 -25.85 37.79 -23.59
CA LEU A 772 -24.43 37.74 -23.23
C LEU A 772 -23.63 36.78 -24.13
N LEU A 773 -24.17 35.59 -24.42
CA LEU A 773 -23.54 34.65 -25.35
C LEU A 773 -23.37 35.25 -26.75
N HIS A 774 -24.39 35.91 -27.28
CA HIS A 774 -24.33 36.57 -28.58
C HIS A 774 -23.36 37.75 -28.60
N ARG A 775 -23.35 38.59 -27.55
CA ARG A 775 -22.38 39.69 -27.42
C ARG A 775 -20.94 39.18 -27.44
N THR A 776 -20.65 38.06 -26.78
CA THR A 776 -19.32 37.44 -26.81
C THR A 776 -18.96 36.88 -28.19
N ILE A 777 -19.91 36.26 -28.91
CA ILE A 777 -19.70 35.80 -30.29
C ILE A 777 -19.40 36.98 -31.23
N ASP A 778 -20.22 38.03 -31.15
CA ASP A 778 -20.15 39.19 -32.04
C ASP A 778 -18.86 39.99 -31.81
N ALA A 779 -18.43 40.15 -30.55
CA ALA A 779 -17.18 40.82 -30.23
C ALA A 779 -15.91 40.09 -30.69
N ASN A 780 -16.03 38.80 -31.06
CA ASN A 780 -14.95 37.99 -31.60
C ASN A 780 -15.06 37.81 -33.13
N ASP A 781 -15.95 38.53 -33.80
CA ASP A 781 -16.23 38.41 -35.24
C ASP A 781 -16.56 36.97 -35.69
N MET A 782 -17.16 36.17 -34.79
CA MET A 782 -17.49 34.76 -35.06
C MET A 782 -18.87 34.59 -35.72
N GLY A 783 -19.41 35.67 -36.30
CA GLY A 783 -20.73 35.70 -36.93
C GLY A 783 -20.86 34.80 -38.17
N ASP A 784 -19.77 34.57 -38.89
CA ASP A 784 -19.76 33.72 -40.10
C ASP A 784 -19.00 32.39 -39.90
N GLU A 785 -18.42 32.18 -38.71
CA GLU A 785 -17.62 31.00 -38.42
C GLU A 785 -18.50 29.74 -38.26
N PRO A 786 -18.22 28.65 -39.00
CA PRO A 786 -19.09 27.46 -39.02
C PRO A 786 -18.91 26.54 -37.81
N HIS A 787 -17.85 26.74 -37.02
CA HIS A 787 -17.41 25.76 -36.02
C HIS A 787 -17.00 26.40 -34.70
N VAL A 788 -17.91 27.18 -34.10
CA VAL A 788 -17.66 27.81 -32.79
C VAL A 788 -18.10 26.86 -31.68
N HIS A 789 -17.23 26.65 -30.69
CA HIS A 789 -17.51 25.98 -29.44
C HIS A 789 -17.44 26.99 -28.30
N ILE A 790 -18.49 27.05 -27.48
CA ILE A 790 -18.56 27.95 -26.34
C ILE A 790 -18.56 27.12 -25.08
N ARG A 791 -17.60 27.40 -24.19
CA ARG A 791 -17.62 26.91 -22.81
C ARG A 791 -18.23 28.00 -21.94
N LEU A 792 -19.44 27.75 -21.46
CA LEU A 792 -20.13 28.60 -20.49
C LEU A 792 -19.92 28.01 -19.09
N VAL A 793 -19.36 28.78 -18.17
CA VAL A 793 -19.07 28.35 -16.79
C VAL A 793 -19.75 29.33 -15.85
N VAL A 794 -20.43 28.81 -14.83
CA VAL A 794 -21.08 29.59 -13.79
C VAL A 794 -20.65 29.06 -12.43
N SER A 795 -20.04 29.89 -11.60
CA SER A 795 -19.73 29.56 -10.20
C SER A 795 -20.66 30.34 -9.26
N ARG A 796 -20.77 29.92 -7.99
CA ARG A 796 -21.46 30.75 -6.97
C ARG A 796 -20.71 32.05 -6.63
N GLY A 797 -19.52 32.28 -7.21
CA GLY A 797 -18.73 33.48 -7.02
C GLY A 797 -17.86 33.48 -5.77
N LEU A 798 -17.42 34.67 -5.39
CA LEU A 798 -16.43 34.99 -4.37
C LEU A 798 -16.92 34.64 -2.98
N LYS A 799 -16.03 33.98 -2.22
CA LYS A 799 -16.24 33.71 -0.80
C LYS A 799 -15.43 34.66 0.08
N SER A 800 -15.98 35.01 1.23
CA SER A 800 -15.25 35.74 2.28
C SER A 800 -14.20 34.89 3.00
N THR A 801 -14.34 33.55 2.97
CA THR A 801 -13.42 32.59 3.60
C THR A 801 -13.54 31.22 2.91
N PRO A 802 -12.47 30.39 2.84
CA PRO A 802 -12.51 29.10 2.14
C PRO A 802 -13.28 28.04 2.94
N TYR A 803 -14.62 28.12 2.88
CA TYR A 803 -15.55 27.28 3.62
C TYR A 803 -16.71 26.79 2.73
N GLN A 804 -17.23 25.59 3.01
CA GLN A 804 -18.23 24.93 2.16
C GLN A 804 -19.61 25.61 2.18
N ASN A 805 -19.97 26.29 3.27
CA ASN A 805 -21.31 26.84 3.43
C ASN A 805 -21.58 27.99 2.43
N PRO A 806 -22.65 27.94 1.61
CA PRO A 806 -22.99 29.00 0.66
C PRO A 806 -23.22 30.39 1.30
N HIS A 807 -23.48 30.47 2.62
CA HIS A 807 -23.65 31.76 3.31
C HIS A 807 -22.39 32.64 3.30
N VAL A 808 -21.20 32.06 3.07
CA VAL A 808 -19.96 32.86 2.97
C VAL A 808 -19.73 33.44 1.57
N ASN A 809 -20.64 33.19 0.62
CA ASN A 809 -20.63 33.85 -0.68
C ASN A 809 -21.14 35.29 -0.54
N ILE A 810 -20.37 36.24 -1.05
CA ILE A 810 -20.61 37.68 -0.82
C ILE A 810 -21.05 38.43 -2.08
N GLY A 811 -21.31 37.73 -3.18
CA GLY A 811 -21.71 38.29 -4.47
C GLY A 811 -22.73 37.43 -5.23
N LEU A 812 -23.05 37.86 -6.46
CA LEU A 812 -23.83 37.10 -7.42
C LEU A 812 -22.99 35.97 -8.04
N PRO A 813 -23.61 34.98 -8.70
CA PRO A 813 -22.86 33.99 -9.46
C PRO A 813 -21.99 34.60 -10.56
N LEU A 814 -20.71 34.25 -10.59
CA LEU A 814 -19.78 34.60 -11.66
C LEU A 814 -20.19 33.85 -12.94
N ILE A 815 -20.19 34.53 -14.09
CA ILE A 815 -20.45 33.90 -15.40
C ILE A 815 -19.27 34.14 -16.33
N VAL A 816 -18.73 33.06 -16.90
CA VAL A 816 -17.60 33.10 -17.83
C VAL A 816 -18.00 32.43 -19.16
N ILE A 817 -17.79 33.14 -20.27
CA ILE A 817 -18.13 32.72 -21.63
C ILE A 817 -16.86 32.70 -22.47
N ILE A 818 -16.42 31.49 -22.84
CA ILE A 818 -15.19 31.28 -23.62
C ILE A 818 -15.56 30.76 -25.01
N PRO A 819 -15.51 31.60 -26.06
CA PRO A 819 -15.75 31.18 -27.43
C PRO A 819 -14.43 30.76 -28.13
N GLU A 820 -14.41 29.60 -28.77
CA GLU A 820 -13.28 29.15 -29.57
C GLU A 820 -13.74 28.57 -30.91
N ILE A 821 -13.02 28.88 -32.00
CA ILE A 821 -13.23 28.23 -33.29
C ILE A 821 -12.55 26.86 -33.21
N LYS A 822 -13.37 25.82 -33.09
CA LYS A 822 -12.95 24.42 -32.92
C LYS A 822 -13.69 23.53 -33.91
N ALA A 823 -13.00 23.13 -34.97
CA ALA A 823 -13.46 22.11 -35.89
C ALA A 823 -13.01 20.72 -35.41
N VAL A 824 -13.87 19.71 -35.56
CA VAL A 824 -13.52 18.31 -35.26
C VAL A 824 -12.53 17.82 -36.30
N ASP A 825 -11.50 17.08 -35.88
CA ASP A 825 -10.56 16.45 -36.80
C ASP A 825 -11.27 15.40 -37.70
N PRO A 826 -11.26 15.56 -39.04
CA PRO A 826 -11.86 14.61 -39.96
C PRO A 826 -11.28 13.20 -39.85
N ALA A 827 -9.97 13.07 -39.62
CA ALA A 827 -9.30 11.77 -39.53
C ALA A 827 -9.74 11.00 -38.29
N ALA A 828 -9.88 11.68 -37.15
CA ALA A 828 -10.43 11.10 -35.93
C ALA A 828 -11.88 10.61 -36.13
N LYS A 829 -12.69 11.39 -36.84
CA LYS A 829 -14.10 11.04 -37.13
C LYS A 829 -14.25 9.86 -38.08
N GLU A 830 -13.34 9.71 -39.04
CA GLU A 830 -13.31 8.61 -40.01
C GLU A 830 -12.79 7.31 -39.38
N ARG A 831 -11.76 7.38 -38.52
CA ARG A 831 -11.20 6.23 -37.81
C ARG A 831 -12.16 5.61 -36.80
N GLY A 832 -12.98 6.43 -36.16
CA GLY A 832 -13.84 6.02 -35.05
C GLY A 832 -13.07 5.84 -33.73
N LEU A 833 -13.83 5.58 -32.66
CA LEU A 833 -13.30 5.47 -31.30
C LEU A 833 -13.05 4.02 -30.89
N ARG A 834 -11.96 3.79 -30.16
CA ARG A 834 -11.70 2.60 -29.35
C ARG A 834 -12.00 2.93 -27.90
N LEU A 835 -12.81 2.12 -27.24
CA LEU A 835 -13.22 2.32 -25.86
C LEU A 835 -12.60 1.27 -24.93
N GLY A 836 -12.33 1.66 -23.68
CA GLY A 836 -11.97 0.73 -22.61
C GLY A 836 -12.86 0.93 -21.40
N THR A 837 -13.37 -0.15 -20.83
CA THR A 837 -14.23 -0.13 -19.66
C THR A 837 -13.41 0.26 -18.44
N THR A 838 -13.77 1.37 -17.81
CA THR A 838 -13.10 1.84 -16.60
C THR A 838 -13.72 1.24 -15.34
N TRP A 839 -12.88 1.13 -14.29
CA TRP A 839 -13.32 0.82 -12.94
C TRP A 839 -14.05 2.00 -12.28
N VAL A 840 -13.88 3.22 -12.79
CA VAL A 840 -14.56 4.42 -12.28
C VAL A 840 -16.05 4.33 -12.60
N ARG A 841 -16.87 4.29 -11.55
CA ARG A 841 -18.33 4.14 -11.66
C ARG A 841 -19.04 5.48 -11.71
N ARG A 842 -20.20 5.49 -12.36
CA ARG A 842 -21.16 6.59 -12.28
C ARG A 842 -22.01 6.41 -11.03
N GLY A 843 -21.96 7.42 -10.17
CA GLY A 843 -22.68 7.42 -8.90
C GLY A 843 -24.19 7.59 -9.08
N PRO A 844 -24.99 7.10 -8.12
CA PRO A 844 -26.41 7.39 -8.05
C PRO A 844 -26.71 8.85 -7.62
N PRO A 845 -27.94 9.35 -7.85
CA PRO A 845 -28.28 10.75 -7.59
C PRO A 845 -28.13 11.22 -6.13
N ASP A 846 -28.18 10.29 -5.18
CA ASP A 846 -28.01 10.52 -3.74
C ASP A 846 -26.54 10.70 -3.31
N VAL A 847 -25.58 10.36 -4.16
CA VAL A 847 -24.15 10.63 -3.93
C VAL A 847 -23.73 11.92 -4.63
N LYS A 848 -23.99 11.94 -5.94
CA LYS A 848 -23.67 13.05 -6.83
C LYS A 848 -24.59 12.86 -8.02
N ASP A 849 -25.67 13.63 -8.04
CA ASP A 849 -26.55 13.61 -9.20
C ASP A 849 -25.72 13.98 -10.44
N GLU A 850 -25.95 13.26 -11.52
CA GLU A 850 -25.23 13.48 -12.76
C GLU A 850 -26.15 14.12 -13.80
N GLN A 851 -27.42 14.35 -13.45
CA GLN A 851 -28.41 14.98 -14.31
C GLN A 851 -28.22 16.49 -14.46
N TRP A 852 -27.74 17.19 -13.42
CA TRP A 852 -27.18 18.54 -13.50
C TRP A 852 -25.76 18.56 -14.08
N ASN A 853 -25.47 19.55 -14.93
CA ASN A 853 -24.15 19.69 -15.54
C ASN A 853 -23.20 20.48 -14.64
N HIS A 854 -22.84 19.91 -13.49
CA HIS A 854 -21.95 20.53 -12.50
C HIS A 854 -20.46 20.50 -12.93
N ILE A 855 -19.64 21.37 -12.35
CA ILE A 855 -18.20 21.49 -12.68
C ILE A 855 -17.33 20.45 -11.94
N SER A 856 -17.84 19.80 -10.88
CA SER A 856 -17.14 18.76 -10.13
C SER A 856 -16.87 17.50 -10.98
N LYS A 857 -15.84 17.55 -11.83
CA LYS A 857 -15.54 16.58 -12.91
C LYS A 857 -14.40 15.63 -12.58
N ALA A 858 -13.96 15.55 -11.32
CA ALA A 858 -12.86 14.69 -10.91
C ALA A 858 -13.05 13.21 -11.29
N THR A 859 -14.28 12.68 -11.15
CA THR A 859 -14.63 11.31 -11.56
C THR A 859 -14.47 11.09 -13.06
N ASP A 860 -14.90 12.07 -13.87
CA ASP A 860 -14.80 12.01 -15.32
C ASP A 860 -13.33 12.10 -15.77
N VAL A 861 -12.51 12.93 -15.09
CA VAL A 861 -11.06 13.02 -15.31
C VAL A 861 -10.35 11.71 -14.93
N GLN A 862 -10.72 11.05 -13.83
CA GLN A 862 -10.17 9.74 -13.46
C GLN A 862 -10.50 8.66 -14.51
N ALA A 863 -11.69 8.73 -15.12
CA ALA A 863 -12.05 7.88 -16.24
C ALA A 863 -11.19 8.18 -17.48
N CYS A 864 -10.92 9.46 -17.80
CA CYS A 864 -9.96 9.83 -18.85
C CYS A 864 -8.55 9.27 -18.57
N VAL A 865 -8.07 9.38 -17.34
CA VAL A 865 -6.76 8.81 -16.94
C VAL A 865 -6.77 7.30 -17.16
N SER A 866 -7.87 6.62 -16.83
CA SER A 866 -8.01 5.18 -17.09
C SER A 866 -7.91 4.86 -18.59
N ALA A 867 -8.57 5.63 -19.46
CA ALA A 867 -8.48 5.46 -20.91
C ALA A 867 -7.05 5.65 -21.44
N ASN A 868 -6.36 6.70 -20.96
CA ASN A 868 -4.97 6.96 -21.32
C ASN A 868 -4.05 5.80 -20.94
N VAL A 869 -4.21 5.25 -19.73
CA VAL A 869 -3.45 4.08 -19.25
C VAL A 869 -3.76 2.83 -20.06
N MET A 870 -4.98 2.67 -20.55
CA MET A 870 -5.39 1.56 -21.42
C MET A 870 -4.97 1.74 -22.89
N GLY A 871 -4.48 2.93 -23.27
CA GLY A 871 -4.14 3.24 -24.66
C GLY A 871 -5.34 3.31 -25.61
N VAL A 872 -6.53 3.61 -25.08
CA VAL A 872 -7.80 3.74 -25.82
C VAL A 872 -8.24 5.21 -25.88
N ASP A 873 -9.24 5.51 -26.72
CA ASP A 873 -9.63 6.89 -27.05
C ASP A 873 -10.59 7.49 -25.99
N GLU A 874 -11.50 6.70 -25.43
CA GLU A 874 -12.42 7.11 -24.35
C GLU A 874 -12.67 5.94 -23.39
N ALA A 875 -13.07 6.24 -22.15
CA ALA A 875 -13.43 5.25 -21.15
C ALA A 875 -14.94 4.99 -21.14
N LEU A 876 -15.35 3.73 -21.25
CA LEU A 876 -16.75 3.31 -21.05
C LEU A 876 -17.03 3.15 -19.55
N MET A 877 -18.02 3.88 -19.04
CA MET A 877 -18.37 3.94 -17.61
C MET A 877 -19.67 3.20 -17.32
N LEU A 878 -19.67 2.45 -16.22
CA LEU A 878 -20.82 1.68 -15.73
C LEU A 878 -21.42 2.31 -14.47
N ASP A 879 -22.67 2.00 -14.15
CA ASP A 879 -23.26 2.29 -12.85
C ASP A 879 -22.80 1.31 -11.75
N MET A 880 -23.28 1.54 -10.53
CA MET A 880 -22.98 0.69 -9.36
C MET A 880 -23.53 -0.74 -9.47
N ARG A 881 -24.48 -0.99 -10.37
CA ARG A 881 -25.05 -2.33 -10.64
C ARG A 881 -24.30 -3.05 -11.76
N GLY A 882 -23.38 -2.38 -12.45
CA GLY A 882 -22.60 -2.91 -13.55
C GLY A 882 -23.22 -2.73 -14.94
N PHE A 883 -24.29 -1.92 -15.08
CA PHE A 883 -24.88 -1.60 -16.38
C PHE A 883 -24.17 -0.41 -17.04
N VAL A 884 -24.11 -0.42 -18.37
CA VAL A 884 -23.46 0.62 -19.18
C VAL A 884 -24.25 1.93 -19.08
N LYS A 885 -23.56 3.06 -18.92
CA LYS A 885 -24.23 4.38 -18.80
C LYS A 885 -23.73 5.43 -19.77
N THR A 886 -22.43 5.73 -19.78
CA THR A 886 -21.85 6.83 -20.56
C THR A 886 -20.36 6.60 -20.77
N CYS A 887 -19.72 7.42 -21.59
CA CYS A 887 -18.26 7.59 -21.54
C CYS A 887 -17.89 8.80 -20.66
N ASN A 888 -16.60 9.01 -20.43
CA ASN A 888 -16.06 10.10 -19.62
C ASN A 888 -16.43 11.51 -20.14
N SER A 889 -16.67 11.68 -21.44
CA SER A 889 -16.99 12.99 -22.03
C SER A 889 -18.20 13.01 -22.98
N VAL A 890 -18.75 11.84 -23.32
CA VAL A 890 -19.81 11.66 -24.33
C VAL A 890 -20.82 10.58 -23.88
N ASN A 891 -22.07 10.66 -24.33
CA ASN A 891 -23.05 9.57 -24.12
C ASN A 891 -22.78 8.41 -25.08
N PHE A 892 -23.28 7.22 -24.75
CA PHE A 892 -23.01 5.97 -25.48
C PHE A 892 -24.30 5.31 -25.99
N PHE A 893 -24.23 4.68 -27.16
CA PHE A 893 -25.32 3.96 -27.82
C PHE A 893 -24.80 2.70 -28.51
N ILE A 894 -25.68 1.70 -28.64
CA ILE A 894 -25.44 0.52 -29.48
C ILE A 894 -26.59 0.31 -30.46
N VAL A 895 -26.33 -0.42 -31.53
CA VAL A 895 -27.32 -0.90 -32.49
C VAL A 895 -27.37 -2.43 -32.39
N ARG A 896 -28.58 -2.97 -32.28
CA ARG A 896 -28.86 -4.40 -32.19
C ARG A 896 -30.03 -4.72 -33.12
N GLY A 897 -29.76 -5.45 -34.20
CA GLY A 897 -30.72 -5.66 -35.27
C GLY A 897 -31.15 -4.33 -35.91
N ASP A 898 -32.45 -4.06 -35.88
CA ASP A 898 -33.08 -2.84 -36.41
C ASP A 898 -33.34 -1.77 -35.33
N GLU A 899 -32.83 -1.97 -34.11
CA GLU A 899 -33.08 -1.10 -32.97
C GLU A 899 -31.82 -0.38 -32.48
N VAL A 900 -31.99 0.88 -32.07
CA VAL A 900 -30.97 1.67 -31.38
C VAL A 900 -31.23 1.59 -29.88
N TRP A 901 -30.26 1.10 -29.12
CA TRP A 901 -30.34 1.03 -27.67
C TRP A 901 -29.50 2.13 -27.05
N ALA A 902 -30.11 2.86 -26.12
CA ALA A 902 -29.50 3.90 -25.32
C ALA A 902 -29.60 3.51 -23.84
N PRO A 903 -28.55 3.73 -23.03
CA PRO A 903 -28.67 3.55 -21.58
C PRO A 903 -29.80 4.42 -21.01
N THR A 904 -30.50 3.91 -19.99
CA THR A 904 -31.50 4.69 -19.25
C THR A 904 -30.90 5.94 -18.63
N LYS A 905 -31.75 6.96 -18.43
CA LYS A 905 -31.36 8.32 -18.05
C LYS A 905 -30.75 8.47 -16.65
N ASP A 906 -30.86 7.48 -15.78
CA ASP A 906 -30.24 7.47 -14.46
C ASP A 906 -28.71 7.40 -14.55
N ASN A 907 -28.02 8.01 -13.58
CA ASN A 907 -26.56 7.94 -13.40
C ASN A 907 -25.73 8.47 -14.60
N GLN A 908 -26.32 9.29 -15.46
CA GLN A 908 -25.62 9.94 -16.58
C GLN A 908 -26.12 11.37 -16.82
N MET A 909 -25.32 12.13 -17.56
CA MET A 909 -25.71 13.47 -18.00
C MET A 909 -26.85 13.43 -19.01
N GLN A 910 -27.80 14.34 -18.85
CA GLN A 910 -28.89 14.58 -19.81
C GLN A 910 -28.37 15.29 -21.06
N GLY A 911 -27.61 14.58 -21.91
CA GLY A 911 -27.03 15.11 -23.13
C GLY A 911 -28.09 15.65 -24.10
N ILE A 912 -27.94 16.90 -24.55
CA ILE A 912 -28.83 17.49 -25.56
C ILE A 912 -28.65 16.79 -26.91
N THR A 913 -27.41 16.53 -27.31
CA THR A 913 -27.09 15.72 -28.50
C THR A 913 -27.70 14.32 -28.40
N ARG A 914 -27.63 13.67 -27.22
CA ARG A 914 -28.29 12.38 -26.96
C ARG A 914 -29.78 12.47 -27.23
N GLN A 915 -30.47 13.44 -26.62
CA GLN A 915 -31.93 13.57 -26.78
C GLN A 915 -32.31 13.89 -28.22
N LYS A 916 -31.62 14.82 -28.88
CA LYS A 916 -31.87 15.16 -30.29
C LYS A 916 -31.60 13.98 -31.23
N THR A 917 -30.59 13.15 -30.93
CA THR A 917 -30.33 11.90 -31.66
C THR A 917 -31.52 10.94 -31.54
N ILE A 918 -32.06 10.76 -30.34
CA ILE A 918 -33.27 9.94 -30.11
C ILE A 918 -34.48 10.51 -30.85
N ASP A 919 -34.66 11.83 -30.81
CA ASP A 919 -35.80 12.51 -31.45
C ASP A 919 -35.77 12.34 -32.98
N VAL A 920 -34.60 12.50 -33.61
CA VAL A 920 -34.47 12.30 -35.07
C VAL A 920 -34.63 10.84 -35.47
N CYS A 921 -34.17 9.88 -34.64
CA CYS A 921 -34.43 8.46 -34.86
C CYS A 921 -35.93 8.17 -34.85
N ARG A 922 -36.63 8.62 -33.79
CA ARG A 922 -38.09 8.42 -33.65
C ARG A 922 -38.86 9.08 -34.79
N ALA A 923 -38.49 10.29 -35.19
CA ALA A 923 -39.12 10.99 -36.31
C ALA A 923 -38.91 10.28 -37.67
N ALA A 924 -37.78 9.58 -37.82
CA ALA A 924 -37.48 8.78 -39.01
C ALA A 924 -38.03 7.34 -38.95
N GLY A 925 -38.75 6.97 -37.88
CA GLY A 925 -39.29 5.63 -37.70
C GLY A 925 -38.27 4.57 -37.25
N ILE A 926 -37.08 4.99 -36.78
CA ILE A 926 -36.08 4.09 -36.20
C ILE A 926 -36.46 3.81 -34.74
N THR A 927 -36.61 2.53 -34.39
CA THR A 927 -36.93 2.11 -33.03
C THR A 927 -35.79 2.44 -32.08
N VAL A 928 -36.08 3.22 -31.04
CA VAL A 928 -35.12 3.54 -29.98
C VAL A 928 -35.62 2.97 -28.66
N ARG A 929 -34.80 2.16 -27.99
CA ARG A 929 -35.07 1.66 -26.65
C ARG A 929 -34.12 2.29 -25.63
N GLU A 930 -34.68 2.82 -24.56
CA GLU A 930 -33.92 3.33 -23.41
C GLU A 930 -33.98 2.27 -22.30
N LEU A 931 -32.91 1.48 -22.11
CA LEU A 931 -32.88 0.33 -21.18
C LEU A 931 -31.50 0.11 -20.53
N ASP A 932 -31.48 -0.65 -19.43
CA ASP A 932 -30.26 -1.09 -18.75
C ASP A 932 -29.69 -2.33 -19.47
N PHE A 933 -28.47 -2.23 -19.99
CA PHE A 933 -27.79 -3.35 -20.66
C PHE A 933 -26.35 -3.53 -20.18
N ALA A 934 -25.92 -4.79 -20.15
CA ALA A 934 -24.60 -5.21 -19.69
C ALA A 934 -23.55 -5.11 -20.81
N LEU A 935 -22.27 -5.23 -20.43
CA LEU A 935 -21.15 -5.27 -21.38
C LEU A 935 -21.26 -6.38 -22.42
N THR A 936 -21.87 -7.52 -22.07
CA THR A 936 -22.13 -8.61 -23.03
C THR A 936 -22.97 -8.14 -24.22
N GLU A 937 -23.95 -7.27 -23.98
CA GLU A 937 -24.78 -6.70 -25.04
C GLU A 937 -23.99 -5.72 -25.91
N VAL A 938 -23.06 -4.97 -25.30
CA VAL A 938 -22.15 -4.07 -26.01
C VAL A 938 -21.21 -4.84 -26.93
N TYR A 939 -20.56 -5.89 -26.41
CA TYR A 939 -19.62 -6.68 -27.21
C TYR A 939 -20.29 -7.42 -28.36
N GLY A 940 -21.58 -7.76 -28.22
CA GLY A 940 -22.38 -8.38 -29.27
C GLY A 940 -23.16 -7.38 -30.15
N ALA A 941 -22.86 -6.08 -30.09
CA ALA A 941 -23.55 -5.08 -30.90
C ALA A 941 -23.14 -5.10 -32.37
N ASP A 942 -24.09 -4.82 -33.25
CA ASP A 942 -23.86 -4.69 -34.70
C ASP A 942 -23.13 -3.38 -35.02
N GLU A 943 -23.48 -2.31 -34.29
CA GLU A 943 -22.79 -1.02 -34.33
C GLU A 943 -22.75 -0.42 -32.92
N ALA A 944 -21.80 0.47 -32.65
CA ALA A 944 -21.81 1.32 -31.48
C ALA A 944 -21.38 2.74 -31.84
N PHE A 945 -21.86 3.74 -31.10
CA PHE A 945 -21.48 5.12 -31.32
C PHE A 945 -21.61 5.97 -30.06
N CYS A 946 -20.85 7.04 -30.01
CA CYS A 946 -20.89 8.04 -28.96
C CYS A 946 -21.54 9.34 -29.46
N THR A 947 -22.21 10.07 -28.56
CA THR A 947 -22.80 11.37 -28.86
C THR A 947 -22.32 12.45 -27.91
N GLY A 948 -21.95 13.61 -28.44
CA GLY A 948 -21.55 14.78 -27.65
C GLY A 948 -21.72 16.08 -28.44
N THR A 949 -21.80 17.22 -27.75
CA THR A 949 -21.98 18.53 -28.41
C THR A 949 -20.82 18.86 -29.38
N PHE A 950 -19.60 18.40 -29.06
CA PHE A 950 -18.43 18.63 -29.88
C PHE A 950 -18.33 17.68 -31.10
N PRO A 951 -18.24 16.33 -30.94
CA PRO A 951 -18.13 15.42 -32.08
C PRO A 951 -19.45 15.19 -32.84
N SER A 952 -20.58 15.67 -32.31
CA SER A 952 -21.94 15.25 -32.69
C SER A 952 -22.13 13.75 -32.47
N GLN A 953 -21.95 12.92 -33.49
CA GLN A 953 -21.95 11.45 -33.39
C GLN A 953 -20.66 10.90 -34.00
N ILE A 954 -19.98 10.03 -33.27
CA ILE A 954 -18.78 9.32 -33.72
C ILE A 954 -18.96 7.83 -33.47
N HIS A 955 -18.66 7.00 -34.48
CA HIS A 955 -18.81 5.55 -34.38
C HIS A 955 -17.69 4.96 -33.52
N VAL A 956 -17.96 3.80 -32.93
CA VAL A 956 -17.06 3.03 -32.08
C VAL A 956 -16.68 1.76 -32.82
N THR A 957 -15.38 1.54 -32.99
CA THR A 957 -14.84 0.40 -33.75
C THR A 957 -14.44 -0.75 -32.83
N GLU A 958 -14.15 -0.47 -31.57
CA GLU A 958 -13.65 -1.44 -30.59
C GLU A 958 -14.06 -1.07 -29.16
N VAL A 959 -14.37 -2.06 -28.33
CA VAL A 959 -14.54 -1.93 -26.87
C VAL A 959 -13.78 -3.06 -26.16
N ASP A 960 -12.90 -2.72 -25.22
CA ASP A 960 -12.10 -3.69 -24.44
C ASP A 960 -11.32 -4.70 -25.30
N GLY A 961 -10.72 -4.24 -26.39
CA GLY A 961 -9.99 -5.08 -27.34
C GLY A 961 -10.89 -5.92 -28.27
N ARG A 962 -12.22 -5.77 -28.18
CA ARG A 962 -13.19 -6.49 -29.02
C ARG A 962 -13.74 -5.56 -30.08
N LYS A 963 -13.55 -5.96 -31.33
CA LYS A 963 -14.14 -5.28 -32.49
C LYS A 963 -15.67 -5.30 -32.39
N ILE A 964 -16.30 -4.14 -32.62
CA ILE A 964 -17.76 -4.01 -32.68
C ILE A 964 -18.19 -4.06 -34.15
N GLY A 965 -19.17 -4.91 -34.47
CA GLY A 965 -19.55 -5.19 -35.86
C GLY A 965 -18.35 -5.62 -36.70
N ASP A 966 -18.14 -4.94 -37.83
CA ASP A 966 -16.98 -5.13 -38.71
C ASP A 966 -15.77 -4.23 -38.37
N GLY A 967 -15.90 -3.40 -37.32
CA GLY A 967 -14.90 -2.41 -36.92
C GLY A 967 -14.89 -1.17 -37.80
N SER A 968 -15.97 -0.88 -38.51
CA SER A 968 -16.15 0.30 -39.33
C SER A 968 -17.47 1.02 -38.98
N LYS A 969 -17.71 2.17 -39.63
CA LYS A 969 -18.94 2.93 -39.45
C LYS A 969 -20.12 2.22 -40.13
N GLY A 970 -21.03 1.68 -39.31
CA GLY A 970 -22.22 1.01 -39.83
C GLY A 970 -23.30 1.93 -40.42
N PRO A 971 -24.24 1.34 -41.20
CA PRO A 971 -25.28 2.07 -41.95
C PRO A 971 -26.29 2.80 -41.06
N VAL A 972 -26.65 2.26 -39.89
CA VAL A 972 -27.62 2.90 -38.99
C VAL A 972 -27.00 4.16 -38.40
N THR A 973 -25.77 4.07 -37.90
CA THR A 973 -25.01 5.22 -37.39
C THR A 973 -24.84 6.30 -38.46
N ALA A 974 -24.55 5.92 -39.71
CA ALA A 974 -24.43 6.85 -40.83
C ALA A 974 -25.76 7.56 -41.17
N ALA A 975 -26.88 6.85 -41.15
CA ALA A 975 -28.22 7.43 -41.35
C ALA A 975 -28.55 8.44 -40.23
N ILE A 976 -28.26 8.08 -38.98
CA ILE A 976 -28.47 8.95 -37.82
C ILE A 976 -27.64 10.23 -37.93
N GLN A 977 -26.37 10.13 -38.34
CA GLN A 977 -25.51 11.31 -38.58
C GLN A 977 -26.13 12.27 -39.59
N LYS A 978 -26.69 11.74 -40.69
CA LYS A 978 -27.34 12.56 -41.73
C LYS A 978 -28.61 13.24 -41.21
N LEU A 979 -29.46 12.50 -40.48
CA LEU A 979 -30.68 13.02 -39.88
C LEU A 979 -30.39 14.13 -38.86
N TYR A 980 -29.41 13.89 -37.97
CA TYR A 980 -28.98 14.89 -36.99
C TYR A 980 -28.38 16.13 -37.65
N ALA A 981 -27.55 15.98 -38.69
CA ALA A 981 -27.01 17.12 -39.42
C ALA A 981 -28.10 18.00 -40.05
N ALA A 982 -29.14 17.38 -40.63
CA ALA A 982 -30.29 18.10 -41.18
C ALA A 982 -31.07 18.84 -40.08
N GLU A 983 -31.24 18.23 -38.90
CA GLU A 983 -31.86 18.86 -37.74
C GLU A 983 -31.08 20.07 -37.25
N VAL A 984 -29.74 19.98 -37.20
CA VAL A 984 -28.87 21.10 -36.85
C VAL A 984 -29.01 22.22 -37.88
N THR A 985 -28.97 21.91 -39.19
CA THR A 985 -29.17 22.92 -40.25
C THR A 985 -30.52 23.62 -40.11
N ARG A 986 -31.59 22.86 -39.82
CA ARG A 986 -32.92 23.42 -39.57
C ARG A 986 -32.91 24.39 -38.40
N ASP A 987 -32.34 23.98 -37.26
CA ASP A 987 -32.33 24.80 -36.05
C ASP A 987 -31.51 26.09 -36.23
N VAL A 988 -30.29 25.99 -36.75
CA VAL A 988 -29.40 27.16 -36.92
C VAL A 988 -29.78 28.04 -38.11
N SER A 989 -30.70 27.62 -38.98
CA SER A 989 -31.25 28.47 -40.05
C SER A 989 -32.21 29.55 -39.53
N ARG A 990 -32.68 29.40 -38.28
CA ARG A 990 -33.61 30.35 -37.64
C ARG A 990 -32.88 31.66 -37.31
N PRO A 991 -33.54 32.82 -37.44
CA PRO A 991 -32.97 34.09 -36.98
C PRO A 991 -32.86 34.13 -35.45
N ARG A 992 -31.94 34.94 -34.90
CA ARG A 992 -31.70 35.01 -33.44
C ARG A 992 -32.96 35.41 -32.67
N GLU A 993 -33.77 36.27 -33.26
CA GLU A 993 -35.06 36.75 -32.74
C GLU A 993 -36.07 35.61 -32.61
N ALA A 994 -36.11 34.68 -33.57
CA ALA A 994 -36.99 33.51 -33.52
C ALA A 994 -36.52 32.45 -32.52
N ILE A 995 -35.21 32.36 -32.27
CA ILE A 995 -34.63 31.51 -31.21
C ILE A 995 -34.97 32.10 -29.83
N LEU A 996 -34.83 33.42 -29.68
CA LEU A 996 -35.19 34.14 -28.46
C LEU A 996 -36.69 34.02 -28.14
N ALA A 997 -37.56 34.24 -29.13
CA ALA A 997 -39.01 34.11 -28.96
C ALA A 997 -39.42 32.70 -28.52
N ASP A 998 -38.75 31.65 -29.03
CA ASP A 998 -39.00 30.27 -28.63
C ASP A 998 -38.50 29.96 -27.21
N LEU A 999 -37.40 30.57 -26.78
CA LEU A 999 -36.90 30.47 -25.40
C LEU A 999 -37.88 31.07 -24.38
N GLU A 1000 -38.56 32.16 -24.77
CA GLU A 1000 -39.57 32.85 -23.94
C GLU A 1000 -40.99 32.27 -24.11
N ALA A 1001 -41.20 31.44 -25.13
CA ALA A 1001 -42.52 30.87 -25.40
C ALA A 1001 -43.04 30.06 -24.21
N PRO A 1002 -44.28 30.32 -23.74
CA PRO A 1002 -44.89 29.53 -22.70
C PRO A 1002 -45.06 28.09 -23.16
N ARG A 1003 -45.18 27.17 -22.21
CA ARG A 1003 -45.38 25.74 -22.50
C ARG A 1003 -46.59 25.58 -23.43
N ASP A 1004 -46.39 24.90 -24.56
CA ASP A 1004 -47.50 24.61 -25.48
C ASP A 1004 -48.45 23.60 -24.83
N LEU A 1005 -49.64 24.09 -24.45
CA LEU A 1005 -50.72 23.28 -23.89
C LEU A 1005 -51.74 22.88 -24.96
N SER A 1006 -51.46 23.08 -26.25
CA SER A 1006 -52.35 22.69 -27.35
C SER A 1006 -52.65 21.19 -27.38
N VAL A 1007 -51.73 20.35 -26.90
CA VAL A 1007 -51.96 18.91 -26.71
C VAL A 1007 -53.11 18.67 -25.73
N LEU A 1008 -53.24 19.46 -24.67
CA LEU A 1008 -54.38 19.36 -23.73
C LEU A 1008 -55.70 19.70 -24.43
N LYS A 1009 -55.69 20.60 -25.42
CA LYS A 1009 -56.89 20.90 -26.24
C LYS A 1009 -57.30 19.72 -27.13
N ARG A 1010 -56.39 18.83 -27.50
CA ARG A 1010 -56.70 17.61 -28.28
C ARG A 1010 -57.23 16.47 -27.40
N LEU A 1011 -57.04 16.54 -26.08
CA LEU A 1011 -57.45 15.49 -25.16
C LEU A 1011 -58.98 15.44 -24.91
N LYS A 1012 -59.79 16.37 -25.43
CA LYS A 1012 -61.24 16.49 -25.13
C LYS A 1012 -61.56 16.20 -23.64
N LEU A 1013 -60.71 16.71 -22.75
CA LEU A 1013 -60.93 16.67 -21.30
C LEU A 1013 -61.82 17.84 -20.87
#